data_AF-A0A0D7BCD3-F1
#
_entry.id   AF-A0A0D7BCD3-F1
#
_cell.length_a   1.000
_cell.length_b   1.000
_cell.length_c   1.000
_cell.angle_alpha   90.00
_cell.angle_beta   90.00
_cell.angle_gamma   90.00
#
_symmetry.space_group_name_H-M   'P 1'
#
loop_
_entity.id
_entity.type
_entity.pdbx_description
1 polymer ?
#
loop_
_entity_poly.entity_id
_entity_poly.type
_entity_poly.pdbx_seq_one_letter_code
_entity_poly.pdbx_strand_id
1 'polypeptide(L)'
;MARTPSVRIPGSAATAGAQLARIACMRQLATPARPFSASSAKSTANRNPQGSAKVEMSRRATVAAESTQRVTMTTLMSDSKQVKPGFTGPKKLRSELYFPGGRSISNGKQYSNPPAAAYEPHTVYLLESRYDVQYPGHGRPNQLVHEIGICRHGELEDVLARYNSEYAPARSLQLMDRAKWPFGQLEMPKVAESKATKGSKVQGRVEIWDTLEDESDALMPSTPKLKDVYDVDPDRVARQTAAVKQRVKETGLDGISSGVIRPDGKVPFELERPDGTYHPSGFQVPTRAKDLGKYPLPPPKAPDTRSKPNDDVPDVYVHPEQWQQVKEKDAAVMGHMLLGDFEAGTRPSKRKIPTEVSGIRDNGEEQPPQHASGFIPPTPSAPRGDTSAFTHTVEGRELDTREIEARDAWKASTAAIRKKYFKHIAETPFWRPVLSLTVSTRPLAFTLARLSKAEARGQPFHVNIDSEGRKYGQSLSSRLRCLRLQRMEDLAVDMAQILAGARGGPIGIRFSVDQTTGGAIGDPVPWTKRVIGVGIANWYERAAEIKEAFEKRQDEVHQYEVNAKESEKPFVVYGVDERGKRVALPGQTEVPTLPFDSIAKRAAIPNSLRAVFNDLAELTQLLREEGDHLVVHMEVSEGEEGSGRIIGVDDGTPPPPGWVQVSHTQARQVVKRRFEWLSAQHAGPIGELLAERHWAVAYP
;
A
#
# COMPACT_ATOMS: atom_id res chain seq x y z
N MET A 1 56.32 14.29 11.89
CA MET A 1 57.27 14.09 10.76
C MET A 1 57.24 12.63 10.37
N ALA A 2 56.73 12.38 9.16
CA ALA A 2 56.28 11.08 8.67
C ALA A 2 57.42 10.25 8.06
N ARG A 3 57.30 8.92 8.14
CA ARG A 3 58.05 7.94 7.35
C ARG A 3 57.06 7.10 6.54
N THR A 4 57.21 7.11 5.23
CA THR A 4 56.63 6.16 4.28
C THR A 4 57.77 5.49 3.52
N PRO A 5 57.77 4.17 3.30
CA PRO A 5 58.68 3.52 2.37
C PRO A 5 58.03 3.32 1.00
N SER A 6 58.81 3.65 -0.03
CA SER A 6 58.55 3.47 -1.45
C SER A 6 58.99 2.06 -1.89
N VAL A 7 58.16 1.39 -2.69
CA VAL A 7 58.48 0.12 -3.36
C VAL A 7 58.54 0.36 -4.87
N ARG A 8 59.69 0.03 -5.46
CA ARG A 8 59.99 0.05 -6.90
C ARG A 8 59.45 -1.20 -7.59
N ILE A 9 58.91 -1.04 -8.80
CA ILE A 9 58.71 -2.12 -9.79
C ILE A 9 59.50 -1.73 -11.06
N PRO A 10 60.31 -2.62 -11.65
CA PRO A 10 61.04 -2.35 -12.88
C PRO A 10 60.18 -2.64 -14.13
N GLY A 11 60.34 -1.79 -15.15
CA GLY A 11 59.80 -2.00 -16.50
C GLY A 11 60.80 -2.65 -17.45
N SER A 12 60.29 -3.13 -18.58
CA SER A 12 61.01 -3.41 -19.85
C SER A 12 59.95 -3.73 -20.93
N ALA A 13 59.69 -2.80 -21.87
CA ALA A 13 60.14 -2.78 -23.28
C ALA A 13 59.43 -3.83 -24.18
N ALA A 14 58.51 -3.49 -25.09
CA ALA A 14 58.63 -2.74 -26.36
C ALA A 14 59.08 -3.61 -27.57
N THR A 15 58.16 -3.87 -28.51
CA THR A 15 58.40 -4.14 -29.95
C THR A 15 57.04 -3.99 -30.67
N ALA A 16 56.73 -2.88 -31.35
CA ALA A 16 57.12 -2.46 -32.70
C ALA A 16 56.71 -3.45 -33.82
N GLY A 17 55.78 -3.02 -34.68
CA GLY A 17 55.40 -3.69 -35.92
C GLY A 17 54.39 -2.85 -36.71
N ALA A 18 54.90 -2.02 -37.62
CA ALA A 18 54.14 -1.09 -38.45
C ALA A 18 54.00 -1.59 -39.90
N GLN A 19 52.81 -1.35 -40.45
CA GLN A 19 52.53 -0.76 -41.78
C GLN A 19 52.67 -1.54 -43.12
N LEU A 20 51.60 -1.31 -43.91
CA LEU A 20 51.50 -1.06 -45.37
C LEU A 20 51.27 -2.22 -46.35
N ALA A 21 50.06 -2.23 -46.93
CA ALA A 21 49.87 -2.39 -48.38
C ALA A 21 48.64 -1.60 -48.86
N ARG A 22 48.88 -0.62 -49.73
CA ARG A 22 47.89 0.08 -50.57
C ARG A 22 47.65 -0.73 -51.84
N ILE A 23 46.40 -0.93 -52.27
CA ILE A 23 46.05 -1.04 -53.70
C ILE A 23 44.74 -0.29 -53.95
N ALA A 24 44.75 0.46 -55.06
CA ALA A 24 43.80 1.46 -55.48
C ALA A 24 42.63 0.91 -56.32
N CYS A 25 41.51 1.66 -56.26
CA CYS A 25 40.66 2.09 -57.38
C CYS A 25 40.27 1.08 -58.47
N MET A 26 38.97 0.70 -58.51
CA MET A 26 38.19 0.74 -59.76
C MET A 26 36.72 1.08 -59.50
N ARG A 27 36.30 2.20 -60.11
CA ARG A 27 34.93 2.64 -60.38
C ARG A 27 34.21 1.60 -61.25
N GLN A 28 32.98 1.24 -60.88
CA GLN A 28 31.93 0.96 -61.88
C GLN A 28 30.63 1.63 -61.46
N LEU A 29 30.11 2.40 -62.42
CA LEU A 29 28.83 3.09 -62.42
C LEU A 29 27.71 2.05 -62.57
N ALA A 30 26.71 2.09 -61.69
CA ALA A 30 25.40 1.49 -61.95
C ALA A 30 24.30 2.44 -61.47
N THR A 31 23.39 2.71 -62.39
CA THR A 31 22.22 3.60 -62.36
C THR A 31 21.19 3.29 -61.26
N PRO A 32 20.35 4.28 -60.89
CA PRO A 32 19.43 4.18 -59.75
C PRO A 32 18.22 3.27 -60.05
N ALA A 33 18.05 2.23 -59.23
CA ALA A 33 16.82 1.45 -59.18
C ALA A 33 15.77 2.18 -58.30
N ARG A 34 14.53 2.13 -58.79
CA ARG A 34 13.31 2.72 -58.21
C ARG A 34 13.09 2.36 -56.72
N PRO A 35 12.42 3.23 -55.94
CA PRO A 35 12.09 2.93 -54.55
C PRO A 35 11.05 1.80 -54.47
N PHE A 36 11.43 0.69 -53.85
CA PHE A 36 10.49 -0.30 -53.36
C PHE A 36 9.75 0.29 -52.16
N SER A 37 8.43 0.39 -52.31
CA SER A 37 7.45 0.53 -51.25
C SER A 37 7.66 -0.59 -50.21
N ALA A 38 8.31 -0.25 -49.09
CA ALA A 38 8.38 -1.12 -47.92
C ALA A 38 7.04 -1.03 -47.19
N SER A 39 6.11 -1.93 -47.53
CA SER A 39 4.95 -2.21 -46.70
C SER A 39 5.44 -2.67 -45.33
N SER A 40 5.14 -1.88 -44.30
CA SER A 40 5.33 -2.21 -42.89
C SER A 40 4.60 -3.52 -42.57
N ALA A 41 5.34 -4.64 -42.66
CA ALA A 41 4.91 -5.92 -42.14
C ALA A 41 4.92 -5.81 -40.61
N LYS A 42 3.74 -5.65 -40.02
CA LYS A 42 3.53 -5.82 -38.58
C LYS A 42 3.99 -7.23 -38.21
N SER A 43 5.21 -7.32 -37.69
CA SER A 43 5.73 -8.49 -36.98
C SER A 43 4.81 -8.73 -35.79
N THR A 44 3.83 -9.60 -36.00
CA THR A 44 3.01 -10.19 -34.93
C THR A 44 3.87 -11.23 -34.26
N ALA A 45 4.80 -10.76 -33.41
CA ALA A 45 5.57 -11.61 -32.53
C ALA A 45 4.58 -12.47 -31.74
N ASN A 46 4.56 -13.76 -32.07
CA ASN A 46 3.68 -14.79 -31.56
C ASN A 46 4.00 -15.02 -30.08
N ARG A 47 3.50 -14.13 -29.20
CA ARG A 47 3.66 -14.23 -27.74
C ARG A 47 2.88 -15.45 -27.28
N ASN A 48 3.61 -16.54 -27.02
CA ASN A 48 3.05 -17.79 -26.51
C ASN A 48 2.23 -17.51 -25.22
N PRO A 49 0.88 -17.57 -25.27
CA PRO A 49 0.01 -17.17 -24.15
C PRO A 49 0.17 -18.07 -22.92
N GLN A 50 0.78 -19.24 -23.09
CA GLN A 50 1.07 -20.16 -21.98
C GLN A 50 2.20 -19.66 -21.07
N GLY A 51 3.14 -18.86 -21.58
CA GLY A 51 4.26 -18.32 -20.80
C GLY A 51 3.81 -17.27 -19.78
N SER A 52 2.97 -16.32 -20.20
CA SER A 52 2.49 -15.24 -19.33
C SER A 52 1.59 -15.75 -18.19
N ALA A 53 0.78 -16.78 -18.44
CA ALA A 53 -0.07 -17.38 -17.41
C ALA A 53 0.74 -18.05 -16.29
N LYS A 54 1.83 -18.74 -16.62
CA LYS A 54 2.73 -19.35 -15.61
C LYS A 54 3.45 -18.29 -14.77
N VAL A 55 3.94 -17.22 -15.41
CA VAL A 55 4.58 -16.10 -14.71
C VAL A 55 3.59 -15.41 -13.76
N GLU A 56 2.37 -15.16 -14.22
CA GLU A 56 1.32 -14.53 -13.41
C GLU A 56 0.85 -15.43 -12.25
N MET A 57 0.70 -16.75 -12.47
CA MET A 57 0.39 -17.68 -11.38
C MET A 57 1.52 -17.76 -10.35
N SER A 58 2.78 -17.83 -10.80
CA SER A 58 3.94 -17.78 -9.92
C SER A 58 3.97 -16.47 -9.12
N ARG A 59 3.68 -15.35 -9.79
CA ARG A 59 3.59 -14.03 -9.14
C ARG A 59 2.51 -14.01 -8.06
N ARG A 60 1.31 -14.51 -8.34
CA ARG A 60 0.21 -14.58 -7.37
C ARG A 60 0.54 -15.49 -6.18
N ALA A 61 1.13 -16.65 -6.43
CA ALA A 61 1.54 -17.57 -5.37
C ALA A 61 2.60 -16.95 -4.44
N THR A 62 3.54 -16.21 -5.04
CA THR A 62 4.58 -15.44 -4.34
C THR A 62 3.99 -14.34 -3.45
N VAL A 63 3.10 -13.50 -4.00
CA VAL A 63 2.40 -12.46 -3.25
C VAL A 63 1.53 -13.06 -2.13
N ALA A 64 0.91 -14.22 -2.37
CA ALA A 64 0.12 -14.92 -1.36
C ALA A 64 0.99 -15.45 -0.20
N ALA A 65 2.17 -15.99 -0.49
CA ALA A 65 3.11 -16.47 0.52
C ALA A 65 3.57 -15.30 1.44
N GLU A 66 4.00 -14.19 0.85
CA GLU A 66 4.39 -12.99 1.59
C GLU A 66 3.24 -12.37 2.38
N SER A 67 2.07 -12.27 1.76
CA SER A 67 0.89 -11.74 2.45
C SER A 67 0.53 -12.60 3.67
N THR A 68 0.74 -13.91 3.61
CA THR A 68 0.49 -14.79 4.75
C THR A 68 1.49 -14.56 5.88
N GLN A 69 2.79 -14.43 5.57
CA GLN A 69 3.82 -14.07 6.56
C GLN A 69 3.52 -12.72 7.23
N ARG A 70 3.15 -11.71 6.42
CA ARG A 70 2.73 -10.40 6.90
C ARG A 70 1.54 -10.49 7.85
N VAL A 71 0.50 -11.26 7.51
CA VAL A 71 -0.69 -11.43 8.38
C VAL A 71 -0.31 -12.12 9.69
N THR A 72 0.54 -13.16 9.66
CA THR A 72 1.02 -13.82 10.87
C THR A 72 1.79 -12.85 11.76
N MET A 73 2.75 -12.11 11.21
CA MET A 73 3.52 -11.12 11.98
C MET A 73 2.64 -9.98 12.50
N THR A 74 1.72 -9.48 11.68
CA THR A 74 0.74 -8.46 12.12
C THR A 74 -0.08 -9.00 13.29
N THR A 75 -0.49 -10.28 13.26
CA THR A 75 -1.30 -10.89 14.31
C THR A 75 -0.51 -11.05 15.62
N LEU A 76 0.79 -11.37 15.53
CA LEU A 76 1.71 -11.51 16.66
C LEU A 76 2.03 -10.17 17.34
N MET A 77 2.20 -9.11 16.54
CA MET A 77 2.51 -7.77 17.02
C MET A 77 1.27 -6.97 17.44
N SER A 78 0.09 -7.30 16.92
CA SER A 78 -1.14 -6.64 17.35
C SER A 78 -1.52 -7.11 18.75
N ASP A 79 -1.87 -6.16 19.61
CA ASP A 79 -2.40 -6.48 20.94
C ASP A 79 -3.58 -7.45 20.86
N SER A 80 -3.69 -8.33 21.86
CA SER A 80 -4.87 -9.15 22.02
C SER A 80 -6.07 -8.26 22.34
N LYS A 81 -7.16 -8.37 21.57
CA LYS A 81 -8.42 -7.72 21.93
C LYS A 81 -8.87 -8.30 23.28
N GLN A 82 -8.92 -7.46 24.31
CA GLN A 82 -9.56 -7.82 25.57
C GLN A 82 -11.07 -7.82 25.33
N VAL A 83 -11.69 -9.01 25.37
CA VAL A 83 -13.13 -9.14 25.08
C VAL A 83 -13.96 -8.81 26.33
N LYS A 84 -13.36 -8.91 27.53
CA LYS A 84 -13.86 -8.43 28.84
C LYS A 84 -12.64 -8.16 29.75
N PRO A 85 -12.75 -7.32 30.82
CA PRO A 85 -11.70 -7.23 31.83
C PRO A 85 -11.41 -8.62 32.39
N GLY A 86 -10.20 -9.14 32.14
CA GLY A 86 -9.75 -10.46 32.62
C GLY A 86 -9.84 -11.63 31.63
N PHE A 87 -10.50 -11.50 30.47
CA PHE A 87 -10.54 -12.58 29.47
C PHE A 87 -10.02 -12.13 28.11
N THR A 88 -8.79 -12.54 27.81
CA THR A 88 -8.22 -12.52 26.46
C THR A 88 -8.67 -13.79 25.74
N GLY A 89 -9.55 -13.66 24.75
CA GLY A 89 -9.88 -14.79 23.89
C GLY A 89 -8.61 -15.25 23.15
N PRO A 90 -8.24 -16.53 23.18
CA PRO A 90 -7.08 -17.00 22.44
C PRO A 90 -7.29 -16.68 20.95
N LYS A 91 -6.43 -15.84 20.39
CA LYS A 91 -6.37 -15.66 18.93
C LYS A 91 -6.02 -17.04 18.38
N LYS A 92 -6.87 -17.63 17.53
CA LYS A 92 -6.56 -18.88 16.83
C LYS A 92 -5.15 -18.75 16.26
N LEU A 93 -4.25 -19.56 16.77
CA LEU A 93 -2.84 -19.51 16.41
C LEU A 93 -2.76 -19.98 14.97
N ARG A 94 -2.56 -19.03 14.03
CA ARG A 94 -2.36 -19.40 12.61
C ARG A 94 -1.11 -20.24 12.40
N SER A 95 -0.23 -20.33 13.39
CA SER A 95 0.87 -21.30 13.42
C SER A 95 0.39 -22.75 13.29
N GLU A 96 -0.84 -23.06 13.71
CA GLU A 96 -1.48 -24.36 13.50
C GLU A 96 -1.58 -24.76 12.03
N LEU A 97 -1.58 -23.80 11.09
CA LEU A 97 -1.56 -24.09 9.67
C LEU A 97 -0.23 -24.70 9.21
N TYR A 98 0.85 -24.44 9.94
CA TYR A 98 2.23 -24.76 9.56
C TYR A 98 2.84 -25.92 10.35
N PHE A 99 2.21 -26.39 11.42
CA PHE A 99 2.67 -27.58 12.13
C PHE A 99 2.58 -28.83 11.22
N PRO A 100 3.41 -29.86 11.45
CA PRO A 100 3.23 -31.16 10.82
C PRO A 100 1.79 -31.66 11.01
N GLY A 101 1.08 -31.95 9.91
CA GLY A 101 -0.35 -32.31 9.93
C GLY A 101 -1.33 -31.12 9.94
N GLY A 102 -0.83 -29.89 9.97
CA GLY A 102 -1.61 -28.66 9.88
C GLY A 102 -2.37 -28.53 8.56
N ARG A 103 -3.44 -27.73 8.58
CA ARG A 103 -4.40 -27.61 7.45
C ARG A 103 -3.76 -27.20 6.11
N SER A 104 -2.62 -26.50 6.08
CA SER A 104 -1.98 -26.19 4.79
C SER A 104 -1.26 -27.39 4.20
N ILE A 105 -0.60 -28.19 5.04
CA ILE A 105 0.09 -29.41 4.62
C ILE A 105 -0.94 -30.47 4.22
N SER A 106 -2.00 -30.66 5.01
CA SER A 106 -3.02 -31.67 4.72
C SER A 106 -3.83 -31.38 3.46
N ASN A 107 -4.03 -30.10 3.12
CA ASN A 107 -4.71 -29.70 1.88
C ASN A 107 -3.79 -29.70 0.64
N GLY A 108 -2.54 -30.16 0.77
CA GLY A 108 -1.57 -30.15 -0.33
C GLY A 108 -1.27 -28.76 -0.88
N LYS A 109 -1.51 -27.69 -0.10
CA LYS A 109 -1.24 -26.32 -0.54
C LYS A 109 0.26 -26.08 -0.51
N GLN A 110 0.91 -26.34 -1.64
CA GLN A 110 2.31 -26.00 -1.84
C GLN A 110 2.42 -24.50 -2.09
N TYR A 111 2.94 -23.77 -1.10
CA TYR A 111 3.31 -22.37 -1.30
C TYR A 111 4.58 -22.32 -2.16
N SER A 112 4.56 -21.53 -3.24
CA SER A 112 5.80 -21.22 -3.96
C SER A 112 6.73 -20.46 -3.02
N ASN A 113 8.04 -20.70 -3.14
CA ASN A 113 9.01 -19.92 -2.38
C ASN A 113 8.94 -18.45 -2.82
N PRO A 114 8.93 -17.50 -1.87
CA PRO A 114 9.06 -16.08 -2.19
C PRO A 114 10.33 -15.81 -3.01
N PRO A 115 10.38 -14.70 -3.77
CA PRO A 115 11.56 -14.36 -4.55
C PRO A 115 12.69 -13.98 -3.58
N ALA A 116 13.95 -14.13 -4.01
CA ALA A 116 15.10 -13.74 -3.19
C ALA A 116 15.01 -12.27 -2.73
N ALA A 117 14.44 -11.40 -3.57
CA ALA A 117 14.20 -9.98 -3.27
C ALA A 117 13.26 -9.73 -2.06
N ALA A 118 12.42 -10.68 -1.65
CA ALA A 118 11.60 -10.53 -0.44
C ALA A 118 12.43 -10.67 0.84
N TYR A 119 13.60 -11.30 0.76
CA TYR A 119 14.54 -11.49 1.87
C TYR A 119 15.68 -10.47 1.87
N GLU A 120 15.56 -9.45 1.02
CA GLU A 120 16.43 -8.29 1.06
C GLU A 120 16.03 -7.37 2.21
N PRO A 121 17.00 -6.65 2.80
CA PRO A 121 16.72 -5.66 3.83
C PRO A 121 15.91 -4.49 3.27
N HIS A 122 14.91 -4.04 4.00
CA HIS A 122 14.03 -2.95 3.61
C HIS A 122 13.96 -1.92 4.74
N THR A 123 13.83 -0.65 4.34
CA THR A 123 13.75 0.50 5.23
C THR A 123 12.34 1.05 5.23
N VAL A 124 11.71 1.08 6.40
CA VAL A 124 10.47 1.80 6.68
C VAL A 124 10.84 3.20 7.12
N TYR A 125 10.23 4.22 6.54
CA TYR A 125 10.58 5.61 6.85
C TYR A 125 9.34 6.44 7.17
N LEU A 126 9.53 7.43 8.05
CA LEU A 126 8.57 8.47 8.38
C LEU A 126 9.08 9.79 7.79
N LEU A 127 8.38 10.29 6.78
CA LEU A 127 8.61 11.61 6.20
C LEU A 127 7.75 12.66 6.89
N GLU A 128 8.27 13.87 6.93
CA GLU A 128 7.58 15.06 7.38
C GLU A 128 7.78 16.17 6.34
N SER A 129 6.71 16.89 6.04
CA SER A 129 6.78 18.10 5.21
C SER A 129 7.50 19.23 5.97
N ARG A 130 8.37 19.98 5.30
CA ARG A 130 9.05 21.15 5.87
C ARG A 130 8.09 22.30 6.17
N TYR A 131 7.04 22.44 5.37
CA TYR A 131 6.08 23.55 5.46
C TYR A 131 4.69 23.04 5.80
N ASP A 132 3.91 23.89 6.48
CA ASP A 132 2.51 23.58 6.77
C ASP A 132 1.70 23.45 5.48
N VAL A 133 0.87 22.42 5.40
CA VAL A 133 0.00 22.18 4.25
C VAL A 133 -1.43 22.60 4.58
N GLN A 134 -2.08 23.25 3.62
CA GLN A 134 -3.47 23.64 3.73
C GLN A 134 -4.37 22.48 3.31
N TYR A 135 -5.26 22.04 4.20
CA TYR A 135 -6.22 20.99 3.88
C TYR A 135 -7.46 21.57 3.20
N PRO A 136 -7.99 20.92 2.15
CA PRO A 136 -9.25 21.31 1.53
C PRO A 136 -10.40 20.95 2.47
N GLY A 137 -10.78 21.88 3.34
CA GLY A 137 -11.89 21.68 4.27
C GLY A 137 -11.97 22.80 5.28
N HIS A 138 -13.17 23.31 5.51
CA HIS A 138 -13.39 24.30 6.56
C HIS A 138 -13.08 23.68 7.93
N GLY A 139 -12.20 24.32 8.70
CA GLY A 139 -11.94 24.00 10.10
C GLY A 139 -10.75 23.08 10.39
N ARG A 140 -10.04 22.54 9.38
CA ARG A 140 -8.76 21.86 9.63
C ARG A 140 -7.64 22.89 9.70
N PRO A 141 -6.88 22.97 10.81
CA PRO A 141 -5.74 23.88 10.88
C PRO A 141 -4.67 23.46 9.87
N ASN A 142 -3.90 24.44 9.40
CA ASN A 142 -2.69 24.17 8.63
C ASN A 142 -1.71 23.46 9.55
N GLN A 143 -1.09 22.39 9.04
CA GLN A 143 -0.20 21.55 9.83
C GLN A 143 0.81 20.85 8.94
N LEU A 144 1.93 20.46 9.55
CA LEU A 144 2.92 19.58 8.93
C LEU A 144 2.30 18.21 8.67
N VAL A 145 2.52 17.68 7.48
CA VAL A 145 2.00 16.41 7.01
C VAL A 145 3.08 15.35 7.17
N HIS A 146 2.64 14.15 7.51
CA HIS A 146 3.53 13.01 7.70
C HIS A 146 3.16 11.91 6.70
N GLU A 147 4.15 11.27 6.12
CA GLU A 147 3.97 10.15 5.19
C GLU A 147 4.83 8.97 5.62
N ILE A 148 4.25 7.76 5.60
CA ILE A 148 4.97 6.53 5.93
C ILE A 148 5.11 5.73 4.65
N GLY A 149 6.34 5.31 4.34
CA GLY A 149 6.64 4.50 3.16
C GLY A 149 7.66 3.41 3.44
N ILE A 150 7.92 2.61 2.42
CA ILE A 150 8.88 1.50 2.44
C ILE A 150 9.74 1.59 1.20
N CYS A 151 11.05 1.40 1.37
CA CYS A 151 12.00 1.23 0.27
C CYS A 151 12.98 0.11 0.57
N ARG A 152 13.81 -0.27 -0.42
CA ARG A 152 14.95 -1.15 -0.16
C ARG A 152 15.98 -0.43 0.69
N HIS A 153 16.76 -1.21 1.45
CA HIS A 153 17.92 -0.66 2.15
C HIS A 153 18.90 -0.02 1.16
N GLY A 154 19.30 1.22 1.45
CA GLY A 154 20.19 2.03 0.61
C GLY A 154 19.49 2.87 -0.47
N GLU A 155 18.18 2.69 -0.71
CA GLU A 155 17.42 3.48 -1.70
C GLU A 155 16.68 4.69 -1.10
N LEU A 156 16.81 4.94 0.21
CA LEU A 156 16.09 6.03 0.89
C LEU A 156 16.39 7.41 0.29
N GLU A 157 17.66 7.68 -0.09
CA GLU A 157 18.08 8.93 -0.73
C GLU A 157 17.41 9.11 -2.10
N ASP A 158 17.42 8.08 -2.94
CA ASP A 158 16.77 8.09 -4.26
C ASP A 158 15.25 8.29 -4.14
N VAL A 159 14.62 7.63 -3.17
CA VAL A 159 13.19 7.76 -2.90
C VAL A 159 12.87 9.18 -2.45
N LEU A 160 13.65 9.77 -1.56
CA LEU A 160 13.48 11.15 -1.13
C LEU A 160 13.73 12.16 -2.23
N ALA A 161 14.72 11.92 -3.10
CA ALA A 161 14.94 12.72 -4.31
C ALA A 161 13.69 12.69 -5.21
N ARG A 162 13.08 11.50 -5.39
CA ARG A 162 11.82 11.37 -6.13
C ARG A 162 10.66 12.12 -5.48
N TYR A 163 10.47 11.99 -4.17
CA TYR A 163 9.43 12.72 -3.41
C TYR A 163 9.58 14.24 -3.52
N ASN A 164 10.81 14.73 -3.69
CA ASN A 164 11.17 16.13 -3.85
C ASN A 164 11.37 16.54 -5.33
N SER A 165 10.80 15.80 -6.27
CA SER A 165 10.91 16.07 -7.71
C SER A 165 9.54 16.22 -8.38
N GLU A 166 9.54 16.60 -9.65
CA GLU A 166 8.34 16.60 -10.51
C GLU A 166 7.70 15.21 -10.66
N TYR A 167 8.45 14.15 -10.35
CA TYR A 167 8.02 12.75 -10.39
C TYR A 167 7.50 12.21 -9.04
N ALA A 168 7.27 13.10 -8.08
CA ALA A 168 6.67 12.75 -6.81
C ALA A 168 5.27 12.12 -7.01
N PRO A 169 4.80 11.25 -6.09
CA PRO A 169 3.45 10.73 -6.14
C PRO A 169 2.41 11.85 -6.25
N ALA A 170 1.31 11.61 -6.96
CA ALA A 170 0.28 12.62 -7.21
C ALA A 170 -0.24 13.25 -5.92
N ARG A 171 -0.38 12.44 -4.85
CA ARG A 171 -0.74 12.91 -3.50
C ARG A 171 0.31 13.89 -2.96
N SER A 172 1.58 13.55 -3.04
CA SER A 172 2.68 14.39 -2.55
C SER A 172 2.80 15.70 -3.35
N LEU A 173 2.59 15.67 -4.67
CA LEU A 173 2.50 16.88 -5.51
C LEU A 173 1.35 17.80 -5.05
N GLN A 174 0.16 17.25 -4.80
CA GLN A 174 -0.97 18.03 -4.28
C GLN A 174 -0.70 18.65 -2.91
N LEU A 175 0.06 17.96 -2.06
CA LEU A 175 0.48 18.49 -0.76
C LEU A 175 1.50 19.63 -0.92
N MET A 176 2.45 19.50 -1.86
CA MET A 176 3.40 20.57 -2.21
C MET A 176 2.71 21.79 -2.82
N ASP A 177 1.73 21.58 -3.71
CA ASP A 177 0.93 22.64 -4.33
C ASP A 177 0.13 23.45 -3.28
N ARG A 178 -0.20 22.83 -2.13
CA ARG A 178 -0.95 23.43 -1.02
C ARG A 178 -0.09 23.85 0.17
N ALA A 179 1.22 23.73 0.07
CA ALA A 179 2.12 24.10 1.15
C ALA A 179 2.25 25.62 1.30
N LYS A 180 2.46 26.09 2.53
CA LYS A 180 2.81 27.49 2.82
C LYS A 180 4.30 27.73 2.60
N TRP A 181 4.66 28.01 1.35
CA TRP A 181 6.03 28.30 0.96
C TRP A 181 6.55 29.62 1.56
N PRO A 182 7.87 29.77 1.76
CA PRO A 182 8.46 30.95 2.41
C PRO A 182 8.33 32.23 1.57
N PHE A 183 8.17 32.11 0.25
CA PHE A 183 7.95 33.22 -0.68
C PHE A 183 6.47 33.61 -0.81
N GLY A 184 5.64 33.26 0.18
CA GLY A 184 4.22 33.58 0.24
C GLY A 184 3.31 32.42 -0.19
N GLN A 185 2.03 32.53 0.18
CA GLN A 185 1.03 31.57 -0.23
C GLN A 185 0.75 31.74 -1.72
N LEU A 186 1.04 30.71 -2.49
CA LEU A 186 0.62 30.65 -3.88
C LEU A 186 -0.89 30.45 -3.89
N GLU A 187 -1.62 31.45 -4.39
CA GLU A 187 -3.06 31.32 -4.57
C GLU A 187 -3.33 30.25 -5.63
N MET A 188 -3.72 29.07 -5.18
CA MET A 188 -4.27 28.06 -6.07
C MET A 188 -5.51 28.67 -6.73
N PRO A 189 -5.63 28.64 -8.07
CA PRO A 189 -6.84 29.08 -8.73
C PRO A 189 -8.00 28.32 -8.12
N LYS A 190 -8.94 29.06 -7.53
CA LYS A 190 -10.17 28.49 -6.98
C LYS A 190 -10.83 27.76 -8.13
N VAL A 191 -10.88 26.43 -8.08
CA VAL A 191 -11.69 25.64 -9.01
C VAL A 191 -13.08 26.23 -8.89
N ALA A 192 -13.53 26.91 -9.94
CA ALA A 192 -14.83 27.54 -9.93
C ALA A 192 -15.84 26.41 -9.73
N GLU A 193 -16.34 26.24 -8.50
CA GLU A 193 -17.38 25.27 -8.22
C GLU A 193 -18.53 25.62 -9.15
N SER A 194 -18.74 24.76 -10.15
CA SER A 194 -19.71 25.00 -11.20
C SER A 194 -21.07 25.18 -10.53
N LYS A 195 -21.59 26.40 -10.54
CA LYS A 195 -22.89 26.75 -9.94
C LYS A 195 -24.07 25.96 -10.56
N ALA A 196 -23.83 25.23 -11.65
CA ALA A 196 -24.79 24.43 -12.39
C ALA A 196 -25.46 23.31 -11.56
N THR A 197 -24.85 22.84 -10.47
CA THR A 197 -25.42 21.76 -9.65
C THR A 197 -26.21 22.25 -8.43
N LYS A 198 -26.65 23.51 -8.39
CA LYS A 198 -27.47 24.04 -7.28
C LYS A 198 -28.93 23.55 -7.26
N GLY A 199 -29.40 22.85 -8.30
CA GLY A 199 -30.77 22.32 -8.37
C GLY A 199 -30.94 20.86 -7.91
N SER A 200 -29.85 20.10 -7.81
CA SER A 200 -29.89 18.71 -7.34
C SER A 200 -29.57 18.68 -5.86
N LYS A 201 -30.59 18.53 -5.00
CA LYS A 201 -30.45 18.15 -3.59
C LYS A 201 -29.95 16.70 -3.46
N VAL A 202 -28.99 16.26 -4.27
CA VAL A 202 -28.17 15.12 -3.90
C VAL A 202 -27.18 15.65 -2.88
N GLN A 203 -27.52 15.43 -1.62
CA GLN A 203 -26.66 15.66 -0.45
C GLN A 203 -25.43 14.72 -0.46
N GLY A 204 -24.94 14.35 -1.64
CA GLY A 204 -23.63 13.75 -1.87
C GLY A 204 -22.61 14.86 -1.98
N ARG A 205 -22.42 15.59 -0.87
CA ARG A 205 -21.20 16.35 -0.66
C ARG A 205 -20.06 15.36 -0.85
N VAL A 206 -19.12 15.69 -1.73
CA VAL A 206 -17.96 14.88 -2.09
C VAL A 206 -17.07 14.70 -0.85
N GLU A 207 -17.46 13.78 0.05
CA GLU A 207 -16.68 13.23 1.16
C GLU A 207 -15.70 12.15 0.67
N ILE A 208 -15.18 12.31 -0.56
CA ILE A 208 -14.16 11.41 -1.13
C ILE A 208 -12.86 11.49 -0.30
N TRP A 209 -12.67 12.55 0.48
CA TRP A 209 -11.41 12.77 1.21
C TRP A 209 -11.30 12.05 2.55
N ASP A 210 -12.41 11.81 3.27
CA ASP A 210 -12.37 11.00 4.51
C ASP A 210 -12.35 9.49 4.20
N THR A 211 -12.82 9.08 3.02
CA THR A 211 -12.65 7.70 2.53
C THR A 211 -11.26 7.42 1.93
N LEU A 212 -10.49 8.45 1.56
CA LEU A 212 -9.12 8.31 1.05
C LEU A 212 -8.06 8.00 2.14
N GLU A 213 -8.36 8.18 3.42
CA GLU A 213 -7.53 7.62 4.50
C GLU A 213 -7.74 6.10 4.64
N ASP A 214 -8.96 5.61 4.36
CA ASP A 214 -9.34 4.19 4.41
C ASP A 214 -8.98 3.39 3.14
N GLU A 215 -8.77 4.02 1.99
CA GLU A 215 -8.36 3.33 0.76
C GLU A 215 -6.90 2.79 0.76
N SER A 216 -6.12 3.07 1.82
CA SER A 216 -4.75 2.57 1.95
C SER A 216 -4.61 1.12 2.43
N ASP A 217 -5.74 0.42 2.63
CA ASP A 217 -5.80 -1.04 2.85
C ASP A 217 -5.70 -1.85 1.52
N ALA A 218 -5.64 -1.18 0.37
CA ALA A 218 -5.42 -1.80 -0.94
C ALA A 218 -3.93 -2.03 -1.28
N LEU A 219 -3.16 -2.63 -0.38
CA LEU A 219 -1.78 -3.11 -0.65
C LEU A 219 -1.74 -4.42 -1.48
N MET A 220 -2.70 -4.62 -2.38
CA MET A 220 -2.74 -5.76 -3.31
C MET A 220 -2.37 -5.24 -4.71
N PRO A 221 -1.57 -5.96 -5.52
CA PRO A 221 -1.51 -5.66 -6.95
C PRO A 221 -2.94 -5.84 -7.49
N SER A 222 -3.56 -4.72 -7.86
CA SER A 222 -4.83 -4.77 -8.56
C SER A 222 -4.61 -5.54 -9.85
N THR A 223 -5.32 -6.66 -9.99
CA THR A 223 -5.79 -7.08 -11.32
C THR A 223 -6.42 -5.85 -11.98
N PRO A 224 -6.30 -5.64 -13.30
CA PRO A 224 -6.92 -4.50 -13.97
C PRO A 224 -8.42 -4.59 -13.74
N LYS A 225 -8.92 -3.86 -12.74
CA LYS A 225 -10.34 -3.69 -12.52
C LYS A 225 -10.74 -2.57 -13.46
N LEU A 226 -11.49 -2.94 -14.49
CA LEU A 226 -12.46 -2.05 -15.14
C LEU A 226 -13.32 -1.46 -14.00
N LYS A 227 -12.92 -0.29 -13.53
CA LYS A 227 -13.72 0.57 -12.66
C LYS A 227 -13.76 1.91 -13.35
N ASP A 228 -14.49 1.93 -14.45
CA ASP A 228 -15.23 3.14 -14.76
C ASP A 228 -16.17 3.36 -13.58
N VAL A 229 -16.03 4.53 -12.97
CA VAL A 229 -17.09 5.14 -12.17
C VAL A 229 -18.34 5.06 -13.04
N TYR A 230 -19.31 4.23 -12.65
CA TYR A 230 -20.62 4.28 -13.27
C TYR A 230 -21.23 5.64 -12.89
N ASP A 231 -21.02 6.64 -13.74
CA ASP A 231 -21.88 7.81 -13.75
C ASP A 231 -23.29 7.29 -14.00
N VAL A 232 -24.10 7.32 -12.94
CA VAL A 232 -25.47 6.84 -13.00
C VAL A 232 -26.22 7.80 -13.91
N ASP A 233 -26.60 7.30 -15.09
CA ASP A 233 -27.38 8.02 -16.08
C ASP A 233 -28.58 8.74 -15.40
N PRO A 234 -28.61 10.09 -15.39
CA PRO A 234 -29.66 10.85 -14.75
C PRO A 234 -31.02 10.56 -15.38
N ASP A 235 -31.08 10.16 -16.65
CA ASP A 235 -32.32 9.75 -17.32
C ASP A 235 -32.79 8.37 -16.86
N ARG A 236 -31.88 7.50 -16.45
CA ARG A 236 -32.23 6.22 -15.82
C ARG A 236 -32.80 6.44 -14.42
N VAL A 237 -32.24 7.36 -13.64
CA VAL A 237 -32.79 7.76 -12.34
C VAL A 237 -34.13 8.47 -12.50
N ALA A 238 -34.26 9.34 -13.50
CA ALA A 238 -35.51 10.02 -13.82
C ALA A 238 -36.58 9.04 -14.29
N ARG A 239 -36.23 8.04 -15.11
CA ARG A 239 -37.14 6.96 -15.53
C ARG A 239 -37.54 6.07 -14.36
N GLN A 240 -36.62 5.72 -13.46
CA GLN A 240 -36.95 4.99 -12.22
C GLN A 240 -37.88 5.81 -11.33
N THR A 241 -37.60 7.11 -11.18
CA THR A 241 -38.40 8.01 -10.34
C THR A 241 -39.77 8.24 -10.98
N ALA A 242 -39.87 8.35 -12.31
CA ALA A 242 -41.12 8.43 -13.05
C ALA A 242 -41.92 7.12 -12.97
N ALA A 243 -41.27 5.95 -13.02
CA ALA A 243 -41.90 4.64 -12.86
C ALA A 243 -42.38 4.41 -11.41
N VAL A 244 -41.66 4.94 -10.42
CA VAL A 244 -42.10 4.97 -9.02
C VAL A 244 -43.27 5.94 -8.88
N LYS A 245 -43.21 7.13 -9.48
CA LYS A 245 -44.27 8.15 -9.45
C LYS A 245 -45.54 7.69 -10.20
N GLN A 246 -45.42 6.87 -11.24
CA GLN A 246 -46.55 6.22 -11.91
C GLN A 246 -47.15 5.10 -11.05
N ARG A 247 -46.33 4.34 -10.32
CA ARG A 247 -46.81 3.34 -9.36
C ARG A 247 -47.44 3.97 -8.11
N VAL A 248 -47.03 5.18 -7.76
CA VAL A 248 -47.58 6.00 -6.68
C VAL A 248 -48.62 6.99 -7.24
N LYS A 249 -49.30 6.68 -8.35
CA LYS A 249 -50.53 7.40 -8.72
C LYS A 249 -51.63 7.03 -7.73
N GLU A 250 -51.65 7.80 -6.66
CA GLU A 250 -52.67 7.86 -5.63
C GLU A 250 -53.98 8.37 -6.24
N THR A 251 -54.91 7.47 -6.54
CA THR A 251 -56.32 7.82 -6.50
C THR A 251 -56.77 7.77 -5.04
N GLY A 252 -57.05 8.94 -4.46
CA GLY A 252 -57.84 9.06 -3.22
C GLY A 252 -57.07 9.41 -1.94
N LEU A 253 -56.33 10.53 -1.92
CA LEU A 253 -55.72 11.07 -0.69
C LEU A 253 -56.25 12.44 -0.25
N ASP A 254 -57.39 12.87 -0.78
CA ASP A 254 -58.12 14.01 -0.26
C ASP A 254 -58.93 13.57 0.98
N GLY A 255 -58.25 13.35 2.11
CA GLY A 255 -58.95 13.08 3.37
C GLY A 255 -58.19 12.43 4.52
N ILE A 256 -56.89 12.11 4.41
CA ILE A 256 -56.17 11.44 5.51
C ILE A 256 -55.50 12.48 6.41
N SER A 257 -56.13 12.77 7.54
CA SER A 257 -55.45 13.34 8.70
C SER A 257 -54.43 12.34 9.22
N SER A 258 -53.21 12.79 9.50
CA SER A 258 -52.11 11.94 9.95
C SER A 258 -52.34 11.47 11.40
N GLY A 259 -53.12 10.40 11.56
CA GLY A 259 -53.18 9.59 12.77
C GLY A 259 -52.25 8.39 12.64
N VAL A 260 -51.31 8.23 13.57
CA VAL A 260 -50.43 7.05 13.63
C VAL A 260 -51.27 5.83 14.03
N ILE A 261 -51.74 5.05 13.05
CA ILE A 261 -52.35 3.74 13.30
C ILE A 261 -51.22 2.75 13.53
N ARG A 262 -51.16 2.18 14.74
CA ARG A 262 -50.31 1.03 15.04
C ARG A 262 -50.97 -0.20 14.41
N PRO A 263 -50.25 -1.03 13.63
CA PRO A 263 -50.83 -2.24 13.07
C PRO A 263 -51.15 -3.24 14.19
N ASP A 264 -52.42 -3.64 14.28
CA ASP A 264 -52.88 -4.73 15.15
C ASP A 264 -52.30 -6.05 14.62
N GLY A 265 -51.37 -6.64 15.38
CA GLY A 265 -50.75 -7.91 15.04
C GLY A 265 -49.25 -8.05 15.31
N LYS A 266 -48.58 -7.04 15.88
CA LYS A 266 -47.28 -7.31 16.52
C LYS A 266 -47.53 -8.02 17.84
N VAL A 267 -47.21 -9.32 17.88
CA VAL A 267 -47.10 -10.08 19.13
C VAL A 267 -46.15 -9.32 20.06
N PRO A 268 -46.59 -8.89 21.26
CA PRO A 268 -45.72 -8.23 22.22
C PRO A 268 -44.52 -9.13 22.52
N PHE A 269 -43.31 -8.59 22.40
CA PHE A 269 -42.05 -9.31 22.70
C PHE A 269 -41.84 -9.53 24.21
N GLU A 270 -42.78 -9.07 25.02
CA GLU A 270 -42.78 -9.10 26.48
C GLU A 270 -44.16 -9.58 26.95
N LEU A 271 -44.19 -10.72 27.65
CA LEU A 271 -45.40 -11.22 28.31
C LEU A 271 -45.39 -10.72 29.76
N GLU A 272 -46.34 -9.85 30.10
CA GLU A 272 -46.55 -9.43 31.49
C GLU A 272 -47.29 -10.54 32.24
N ARG A 273 -46.65 -11.06 33.28
CA ARG A 273 -47.28 -11.90 34.32
C ARG A 273 -47.37 -11.10 35.61
N PRO A 274 -48.24 -11.47 36.56
CA PRO A 274 -48.32 -10.81 37.88
C PRO A 274 -46.97 -10.74 38.62
N ASP A 275 -46.01 -11.61 38.28
CA ASP A 275 -44.68 -11.68 38.89
C ASP A 275 -43.60 -10.91 38.11
N GLY A 276 -43.97 -10.15 37.07
CA GLY A 276 -43.05 -9.33 36.26
C GLY A 276 -43.11 -9.63 34.75
N THR A 277 -42.35 -8.83 34.00
CA THR A 277 -42.28 -8.90 32.54
C THR A 277 -41.20 -9.90 32.11
N TYR A 278 -41.57 -10.91 31.32
CA TYR A 278 -40.65 -11.92 30.83
C TYR A 278 -40.51 -11.87 29.31
N HIS A 279 -39.26 -11.96 28.83
CA HIS A 279 -38.98 -12.25 27.43
C HIS A 279 -39.06 -13.77 27.21
N PRO A 280 -39.66 -14.27 26.12
CA PRO A 280 -39.82 -15.71 25.86
C PRO A 280 -38.48 -16.49 25.73
N SER A 281 -37.34 -15.80 25.69
CA SER A 281 -36.00 -16.42 25.69
C SER A 281 -35.46 -16.74 27.10
N GLY A 282 -36.23 -16.54 28.17
CA GLY A 282 -35.80 -16.80 29.55
C GLY A 282 -34.80 -15.78 30.13
N PHE A 283 -34.60 -14.66 29.44
CA PHE A 283 -33.70 -13.59 29.88
C PHE A 283 -34.46 -12.59 30.75
N GLN A 284 -34.09 -12.46 32.03
CA GLN A 284 -34.60 -11.41 32.92
C GLN A 284 -33.86 -10.10 32.62
N VAL A 285 -34.56 -9.14 32.03
CA VAL A 285 -34.02 -7.80 31.81
C VAL A 285 -34.02 -7.05 33.16
N PRO A 286 -32.95 -6.33 33.55
CA PRO A 286 -32.95 -5.54 34.77
C PRO A 286 -34.14 -4.57 34.78
N THR A 287 -34.84 -4.53 35.92
CA THR A 287 -36.04 -3.72 36.14
C THR A 287 -35.85 -2.30 35.60
N ARG A 288 -36.83 -1.80 34.83
CA ARG A 288 -36.77 -0.46 34.23
C ARG A 288 -36.44 0.57 35.31
N ALA A 289 -35.53 1.49 35.01
CA ALA A 289 -35.03 2.49 35.95
C ALA A 289 -36.11 3.38 36.62
N LYS A 290 -37.33 3.39 36.08
CA LYS A 290 -38.48 4.12 36.64
C LYS A 290 -39.14 3.43 37.83
N ASP A 291 -38.89 2.13 38.04
CA ASP A 291 -39.47 1.35 39.14
C ASP A 291 -38.55 1.23 40.36
N LEU A 292 -37.33 1.80 40.29
CA LEU A 292 -36.35 1.83 41.39
C LEU A 292 -36.80 2.69 42.59
N GLY A 293 -37.87 3.48 42.46
CA GLY A 293 -38.38 4.33 43.54
C GLY A 293 -39.30 3.63 44.56
N LYS A 294 -39.65 2.36 44.36
CA LYS A 294 -40.63 1.64 45.22
C LYS A 294 -40.04 0.68 46.25
N TYR A 295 -38.74 0.42 46.22
CA TYR A 295 -38.09 -0.43 47.22
C TYR A 295 -37.22 0.42 48.14
N PRO A 296 -37.42 0.36 49.48
CA PRO A 296 -36.56 1.05 50.42
C PRO A 296 -35.15 0.50 50.29
N LEU A 297 -34.18 1.37 50.00
CA LEU A 297 -32.76 1.02 50.00
C LEU A 297 -32.38 0.50 51.40
N PRO A 298 -31.63 -0.61 51.51
CA PRO A 298 -31.11 -1.05 52.79
C PRO A 298 -30.20 0.03 53.40
N PRO A 299 -30.21 0.21 54.73
CA PRO A 299 -29.48 1.28 55.39
C PRO A 299 -27.97 1.16 55.14
N PRO A 300 -27.26 2.28 54.95
CA PRO A 300 -25.83 2.29 54.71
C PRO A 300 -25.10 1.85 55.98
N LYS A 301 -24.49 0.67 55.96
CA LYS A 301 -23.48 0.31 56.95
C LYS A 301 -22.17 1.01 56.56
N ALA A 302 -21.66 1.80 57.51
CA ALA A 302 -20.42 2.57 57.50
C ALA A 302 -19.14 1.68 57.44
N PRO A 303 -17.96 2.25 57.71
CA PRO A 303 -17.14 3.12 56.87
C PRO A 303 -15.95 2.34 56.27
N ASP A 304 -15.38 2.92 55.23
CA ASP A 304 -14.29 2.37 54.41
C ASP A 304 -12.97 2.27 55.21
N THR A 305 -12.64 1.08 55.71
CA THR A 305 -11.30 0.75 56.26
C THR A 305 -10.54 -0.13 55.28
N ARG A 306 -9.84 0.50 54.34
CA ARG A 306 -8.83 -0.15 53.53
C ARG A 306 -7.72 -0.71 54.43
N SER A 307 -7.74 -2.02 54.61
CA SER A 307 -6.57 -2.83 55.01
C SER A 307 -6.29 -3.86 53.92
N LYS A 308 -5.02 -4.30 53.89
CA LYS A 308 -4.24 -4.97 52.83
C LYS A 308 -4.91 -6.20 52.19
N PRO A 309 -4.50 -6.60 50.96
CA PRO A 309 -5.02 -7.80 50.32
C PRO A 309 -4.48 -9.05 51.04
N ASN A 310 -5.38 -9.84 51.61
CA ASN A 310 -5.11 -11.24 51.92
C ASN A 310 -5.56 -12.08 50.72
N ASP A 311 -4.66 -12.94 50.26
CA ASP A 311 -4.95 -14.10 49.44
C ASP A 311 -5.99 -14.96 50.17
N ASP A 312 -7.21 -15.02 49.64
CA ASP A 312 -8.19 -16.09 49.84
C ASP A 312 -9.47 -15.73 49.06
N VAL A 313 -9.48 -16.05 47.76
CA VAL A 313 -10.72 -16.20 46.98
C VAL A 313 -10.89 -17.69 46.75
N PRO A 314 -12.02 -18.31 47.16
CA PRO A 314 -12.23 -19.73 46.94
C PRO A 314 -12.48 -19.98 45.45
N ASP A 315 -11.60 -20.79 44.86
CA ASP A 315 -11.81 -21.40 43.56
C ASP A 315 -13.18 -22.10 43.55
N VAL A 316 -14.00 -21.75 42.57
CA VAL A 316 -15.26 -22.44 42.28
C VAL A 316 -14.92 -23.87 41.84
N TYR A 317 -14.91 -24.79 42.81
CA TYR A 317 -14.70 -26.21 42.59
C TYR A 317 -15.83 -26.76 41.71
N VAL A 318 -15.50 -27.04 40.45
CA VAL A 318 -16.33 -27.89 39.59
C VAL A 318 -16.11 -29.33 40.04
N HIS A 319 -17.18 -30.02 40.43
CA HIS A 319 -17.14 -31.38 40.95
C HIS A 319 -16.47 -32.32 39.92
N PRO A 320 -15.43 -33.10 40.30
CA PRO A 320 -14.65 -33.92 39.35
C PRO A 320 -15.50 -34.95 38.58
N GLU A 321 -16.64 -35.35 39.13
CA GLU A 321 -17.60 -36.26 38.48
C GLU A 321 -18.28 -35.63 37.25
N GLN A 322 -18.52 -34.30 37.24
CA GLN A 322 -19.05 -33.61 36.06
C GLN A 322 -18.02 -33.59 34.92
N TRP A 323 -16.73 -33.51 35.26
CA TRP A 323 -15.65 -33.57 34.29
C TRP A 323 -15.48 -34.97 33.68
N GLN A 324 -15.70 -36.04 34.45
CA GLN A 324 -15.70 -37.40 33.92
C GLN A 324 -16.87 -37.65 32.96
N GLN A 325 -18.07 -37.16 33.27
CA GLN A 325 -19.23 -37.30 32.38
C GLN A 325 -19.06 -36.56 31.05
N VAL A 326 -18.39 -35.40 31.04
CA VAL A 326 -18.07 -34.69 29.80
C VAL A 326 -17.00 -35.43 29.00
N LYS A 327 -15.95 -35.96 29.66
CA LYS A 327 -14.91 -36.76 29.00
C LYS A 327 -15.44 -38.05 28.40
N GLU A 328 -16.34 -38.76 29.08
CA GLU A 328 -16.94 -39.99 28.55
C GLU A 328 -17.86 -39.71 27.36
N LYS A 329 -18.62 -38.60 27.39
CA LYS A 329 -19.44 -38.18 26.24
C LYS A 329 -18.58 -37.79 25.04
N ASP A 330 -17.50 -37.06 25.25
CA ASP A 330 -16.60 -36.67 24.16
C ASP A 330 -15.79 -37.86 23.62
N ALA A 331 -15.39 -38.80 24.49
CA ALA A 331 -14.72 -40.03 24.06
C ALA A 331 -15.65 -40.95 23.26
N ALA A 332 -16.93 -41.05 23.63
CA ALA A 332 -17.92 -41.82 22.86
C ALA A 332 -18.20 -41.20 21.49
N VAL A 333 -18.28 -39.86 21.41
CA VAL A 333 -18.47 -39.15 20.14
C VAL A 333 -17.25 -39.28 19.24
N MET A 334 -16.03 -39.21 19.79
CA MET A 334 -14.79 -39.39 19.03
C MET A 334 -14.55 -40.84 18.61
N GLY A 335 -14.95 -41.82 19.44
CA GLY A 335 -14.93 -43.23 19.09
C GLY A 335 -15.80 -43.56 17.88
N HIS A 336 -16.99 -42.95 17.79
CA HIS A 336 -17.86 -43.09 16.62
C HIS A 336 -17.36 -42.37 15.37
N MET A 337 -16.53 -41.32 15.49
CA MET A 337 -15.91 -40.65 14.32
C MET A 337 -14.75 -41.44 13.71
N LEU A 338 -14.04 -42.26 14.50
CA LEU A 338 -12.85 -43.00 14.05
C LEU A 338 -13.19 -44.34 13.37
N LEU A 339 -14.37 -44.89 13.58
CA LEU A 339 -14.80 -46.17 13.01
C LEU A 339 -15.36 -46.10 11.57
N GLY A 340 -15.30 -44.94 10.91
CA GLY A 340 -15.48 -44.86 9.45
C GLY A 340 -16.91 -45.07 8.91
N ASP A 341 -17.90 -45.35 9.75
CA ASP A 341 -19.29 -45.64 9.33
C ASP A 341 -20.17 -44.40 9.08
N PHE A 342 -19.58 -43.22 8.88
CA PHE A 342 -20.34 -42.06 8.40
C PHE A 342 -20.31 -41.99 6.88
N GLU A 343 -21.30 -42.64 6.24
CA GLU A 343 -21.74 -42.18 4.93
C GLU A 343 -22.29 -40.75 5.10
N ALA A 344 -21.54 -39.76 4.61
CA ALA A 344 -22.02 -38.39 4.47
C ALA A 344 -23.10 -38.32 3.38
N GLY A 345 -24.26 -38.91 3.65
CA GLY A 345 -25.44 -38.78 2.82
C GLY A 345 -25.98 -37.37 2.96
N THR A 346 -25.56 -36.47 2.07
CA THR A 346 -26.28 -35.21 1.87
C THR A 346 -27.68 -35.54 1.37
N ARG A 347 -28.65 -35.68 2.28
CA ARG A 347 -30.06 -35.77 1.87
C ARG A 347 -30.42 -34.42 1.25
N PRO A 348 -30.79 -34.36 -0.04
CA PRO A 348 -31.26 -33.12 -0.62
C PRO A 348 -32.50 -32.68 0.17
N SER A 349 -32.43 -31.51 0.80
CA SER A 349 -33.59 -30.89 1.44
C SER A 349 -34.69 -30.75 0.40
N LYS A 350 -35.85 -31.38 0.64
CA LYS A 350 -37.03 -31.27 -0.24
C LYS A 350 -37.61 -29.85 -0.32
N ARG A 351 -37.06 -28.89 0.43
CA ARG A 351 -37.43 -27.48 0.37
C ARG A 351 -36.18 -26.65 0.13
N LYS A 352 -35.76 -26.60 -1.14
CA LYS A 352 -34.93 -25.51 -1.65
C LYS A 352 -35.80 -24.25 -1.49
N ILE A 353 -35.35 -23.27 -0.73
CA ILE A 353 -36.00 -21.95 -0.73
C ILE A 353 -35.94 -21.49 -2.19
N PRO A 354 -37.07 -21.28 -2.88
CA PRO A 354 -37.03 -20.86 -4.27
C PRO A 354 -36.40 -19.47 -4.32
N THR A 355 -35.16 -19.39 -4.79
CA THR A 355 -34.46 -18.12 -5.11
C THR A 355 -35.00 -17.45 -6.37
N GLU A 356 -35.99 -18.07 -6.99
CA GLU A 356 -36.60 -17.68 -8.26
C GLU A 356 -38.10 -17.53 -8.04
N VAL A 357 -38.60 -16.31 -8.26
CA VAL A 357 -40.03 -16.04 -8.29
C VAL A 357 -40.48 -16.39 -9.71
N SER A 358 -41.44 -17.31 -9.83
CA SER A 358 -42.13 -17.56 -11.10
C SER A 358 -42.76 -16.24 -11.55
N GLY A 359 -42.34 -15.73 -12.71
CA GLY A 359 -42.74 -14.43 -13.21
C GLY A 359 -44.27 -14.29 -13.26
N ILE A 360 -44.77 -13.13 -12.83
CA ILE A 360 -46.18 -12.77 -13.00
C ILE A 360 -46.45 -12.72 -14.51
N ARG A 361 -47.52 -13.40 -14.95
CA ARG A 361 -47.96 -13.40 -16.35
C ARG A 361 -48.54 -12.03 -16.69
N ASP A 362 -47.73 -11.14 -17.25
CA ASP A 362 -48.25 -10.01 -18.00
C ASP A 362 -48.56 -10.49 -19.43
N ASN A 363 -49.82 -10.35 -19.85
CA ASN A 363 -50.34 -10.67 -21.19
C ASN A 363 -50.29 -12.14 -21.65
N GLY A 364 -50.15 -13.10 -20.74
CA GLY A 364 -50.30 -14.53 -21.06
C GLY A 364 -49.05 -15.23 -21.60
N GLU A 365 -47.92 -14.53 -21.74
CA GLU A 365 -46.62 -15.14 -22.02
C GLU A 365 -45.86 -15.44 -20.71
N GLU A 366 -45.30 -16.64 -20.59
CA GLU A 366 -44.54 -17.06 -19.41
C GLU A 366 -43.16 -16.39 -19.40
N GLN A 367 -42.94 -15.48 -18.44
CA GLN A 367 -41.62 -14.91 -18.20
C GLN A 367 -40.70 -15.91 -17.48
N PRO A 368 -39.41 -15.96 -17.85
CA PRO A 368 -38.46 -16.84 -17.19
C PRO A 368 -38.30 -16.46 -15.71
N PRO A 369 -37.99 -17.44 -14.84
CA PRO A 369 -37.82 -17.21 -13.41
C PRO A 369 -36.81 -16.09 -13.13
N GLN A 370 -37.23 -15.08 -12.37
CA GLN A 370 -36.40 -13.92 -12.03
C GLN A 370 -35.94 -14.01 -10.57
N HIS A 371 -34.70 -13.59 -10.31
CA HIS A 371 -34.25 -13.37 -8.94
C HIS A 371 -35.00 -12.17 -8.34
N ALA A 372 -35.26 -12.15 -7.03
CA ALA A 372 -36.00 -11.07 -6.36
C ALA A 372 -35.38 -9.67 -6.54
N SER A 373 -34.13 -9.58 -7.01
CA SER A 373 -33.44 -8.33 -7.36
C SER A 373 -33.74 -7.82 -8.78
N GLY A 374 -34.60 -8.49 -9.55
CA GLY A 374 -34.87 -8.18 -10.97
C GLY A 374 -33.73 -8.53 -11.92
N PHE A 375 -32.76 -9.34 -11.47
CA PHE A 375 -31.65 -9.80 -12.30
C PHE A 375 -32.06 -11.10 -13.02
N ILE A 376 -32.04 -11.06 -14.35
CA ILE A 376 -32.27 -12.23 -15.21
C ILE A 376 -30.89 -12.74 -15.63
N PRO A 377 -30.40 -13.86 -15.07
CA PRO A 377 -29.13 -14.42 -15.52
C PRO A 377 -29.28 -14.87 -16.98
N PRO A 378 -28.29 -14.60 -17.86
CA PRO A 378 -28.34 -15.06 -19.24
C PRO A 378 -28.36 -16.59 -19.27
N THR A 379 -29.45 -17.18 -19.75
CA THR A 379 -29.56 -18.64 -19.88
C THR A 379 -28.82 -19.13 -21.13
N PRO A 380 -28.22 -20.33 -21.11
CA PRO A 380 -27.42 -20.87 -22.22
C PRO A 380 -28.21 -21.06 -23.53
N SER A 381 -29.54 -21.13 -23.43
CA SER A 381 -30.48 -21.33 -24.53
C SER A 381 -31.09 -20.02 -25.05
N ALA A 382 -30.77 -18.86 -24.47
CA ALA A 382 -31.08 -17.59 -25.11
C ALA A 382 -30.28 -17.56 -26.44
N PRO A 383 -30.94 -17.48 -27.60
CA PRO A 383 -30.22 -17.36 -28.86
C PRO A 383 -29.28 -16.15 -28.74
N ARG A 384 -28.03 -16.28 -29.21
CA ARG A 384 -27.14 -15.14 -29.49
C ARG A 384 -27.70 -14.27 -30.63
N GLY A 385 -29.02 -14.03 -30.65
CA GLY A 385 -29.61 -13.04 -31.51
C GLY A 385 -29.22 -11.68 -30.97
N ASP A 386 -28.53 -10.89 -31.80
CA ASP A 386 -28.50 -9.42 -31.98
C ASP A 386 -28.99 -8.49 -30.86
N THR A 387 -29.00 -8.94 -29.63
CA THR A 387 -28.89 -8.10 -28.46
C THR A 387 -27.40 -7.82 -28.37
N SER A 388 -26.96 -6.89 -29.22
CA SER A 388 -25.87 -6.01 -28.84
C SER A 388 -26.10 -5.72 -27.38
N ALA A 389 -25.24 -6.26 -26.52
CA ALA A 389 -25.01 -5.64 -25.23
C ALA A 389 -24.66 -4.21 -25.63
N PHE A 390 -25.68 -3.33 -25.62
CA PHE A 390 -25.50 -1.91 -25.70
C PHE A 390 -24.72 -1.63 -24.43
N THR A 391 -23.40 -1.78 -24.51
CA THR A 391 -22.53 -0.73 -24.03
C THR A 391 -23.11 0.50 -24.67
N HIS A 392 -24.08 1.13 -24.00
CA HIS A 392 -24.35 2.53 -24.22
C HIS A 392 -22.97 3.13 -24.03
N THR A 393 -22.27 3.38 -25.13
CA THR A 393 -21.26 4.41 -25.21
C THR A 393 -22.01 5.60 -24.68
N VAL A 394 -21.80 5.90 -23.41
CA VAL A 394 -22.24 7.14 -22.80
C VAL A 394 -21.66 8.18 -23.75
N GLU A 395 -22.52 8.82 -24.54
CA GLU A 395 -22.10 9.92 -25.40
C GLU A 395 -21.40 10.88 -24.46
N GLY A 396 -20.07 10.95 -24.60
CA GLY A 396 -19.23 11.66 -23.66
C GLY A 396 -19.78 13.07 -23.60
N ARG A 397 -20.31 13.47 -22.45
CA ARG A 397 -20.85 14.81 -22.24
C ARG A 397 -19.85 15.78 -22.85
N GLU A 398 -20.25 16.48 -23.91
CA GLU A 398 -19.41 17.49 -24.53
C GLU A 398 -19.07 18.48 -23.43
N LEU A 399 -17.81 18.46 -22.99
CA LEU A 399 -17.32 19.40 -21.98
C LEU A 399 -17.48 20.78 -22.59
N ASP A 400 -18.19 21.66 -21.90
CA ASP A 400 -18.32 23.07 -22.30
C ASP A 400 -16.91 23.62 -22.55
N THR A 401 -16.69 24.36 -23.64
CA THR A 401 -15.38 24.94 -23.97
C THR A 401 -14.83 25.74 -22.79
N ARG A 402 -15.71 26.34 -21.98
CA ARG A 402 -15.37 27.02 -20.73
C ARG A 402 -14.76 26.12 -19.66
N GLU A 403 -15.23 24.88 -19.53
CA GLU A 403 -14.66 23.89 -18.59
C GLU A 403 -13.27 23.44 -19.05
N ILE A 404 -13.06 23.29 -20.36
CA ILE A 404 -11.75 22.97 -20.94
C ILE A 404 -10.77 24.11 -20.69
N GLU A 405 -11.15 25.35 -21.03
CA GLU A 405 -10.33 26.55 -20.78
C GLU A 405 -10.00 26.74 -19.30
N ALA A 406 -10.97 26.54 -18.40
CA ALA A 406 -10.75 26.61 -16.96
C ALA A 406 -9.79 25.52 -16.45
N ARG A 407 -9.89 24.30 -16.99
CA ARG A 407 -8.97 23.20 -16.66
C ARG A 407 -7.56 23.48 -17.14
N ASP A 408 -7.40 24.04 -18.34
CA ASP A 408 -6.09 24.33 -18.91
C ASP A 408 -5.44 25.56 -18.23
N ALA A 409 -6.22 26.58 -17.88
CA ALA A 409 -5.78 27.68 -17.04
C ALA A 409 -5.34 27.20 -15.64
N TRP A 410 -6.07 26.26 -15.04
CA TRP A 410 -5.69 25.62 -13.78
C TRP A 410 -4.37 24.87 -13.91
N LYS A 411 -4.20 24.04 -14.95
CA LYS A 411 -2.95 23.32 -15.21
C LYS A 411 -1.77 24.27 -15.41
N ALA A 412 -1.93 25.33 -16.20
CA ALA A 412 -0.89 26.32 -16.45
C ALA A 412 -0.47 27.05 -15.16
N SER A 413 -1.46 27.44 -14.33
CA SER A 413 -1.22 28.06 -13.03
C SER A 413 -0.50 27.11 -12.07
N THR A 414 -0.95 25.85 -11.98
CA THR A 414 -0.26 24.82 -11.18
C THR A 414 1.17 24.62 -11.68
N ALA A 415 1.41 24.47 -12.99
CA ALA A 415 2.74 24.33 -13.54
C ALA A 415 3.67 25.52 -13.20
N ALA A 416 3.16 26.75 -13.26
CA ALA A 416 3.90 27.94 -12.86
C ALA A 416 4.25 27.95 -11.36
N ILE A 417 3.32 27.50 -10.51
CA ILE A 417 3.52 27.30 -9.07
C ILE A 417 4.62 26.24 -8.83
N ARG A 418 4.53 25.10 -9.51
CA ARG A 418 5.50 24.00 -9.40
C ARG A 418 6.91 24.43 -9.76
N LYS A 419 7.06 25.16 -10.88
CA LYS A 419 8.36 25.69 -11.31
C LYS A 419 9.02 26.56 -10.23
N LYS A 420 8.24 27.36 -9.51
CA LYS A 420 8.76 28.21 -8.43
C LYS A 420 9.25 27.39 -7.24
N TYR A 421 8.41 26.48 -6.73
CA TYR A 421 8.80 25.71 -5.55
C TYR A 421 9.85 24.65 -5.86
N PHE A 422 9.91 24.06 -7.05
CA PHE A 422 10.95 23.06 -7.37
C PHE A 422 12.35 23.67 -7.40
N LYS A 423 12.46 24.94 -7.82
CA LYS A 423 13.70 25.70 -7.67
C LYS A 423 14.12 25.80 -6.19
N HIS A 424 13.16 26.04 -5.30
CA HIS A 424 13.38 26.11 -3.85
C HIS A 424 13.67 24.73 -3.23
N ILE A 425 13.02 23.67 -3.72
CA ILE A 425 13.22 22.29 -3.25
C ILE A 425 14.64 21.78 -3.56
N ALA A 426 15.23 22.22 -4.67
CA ALA A 426 16.61 21.88 -5.02
C ALA A 426 17.62 22.32 -3.95
N GLU A 427 17.36 23.47 -3.31
CA GLU A 427 18.14 23.97 -2.17
C GLU A 427 17.71 23.28 -0.87
N THR A 428 16.42 23.30 -0.55
CA THR A 428 15.87 22.78 0.70
C THR A 428 14.74 21.77 0.46
N PRO A 429 14.92 20.48 0.80
CA PRO A 429 13.92 19.47 0.51
C PRO A 429 12.60 19.75 1.25
N PHE A 430 11.48 19.52 0.55
CA PHE A 430 10.15 19.62 1.12
C PHE A 430 9.86 18.43 2.04
N TRP A 431 10.02 17.22 1.54
CA TRP A 431 9.92 16.00 2.33
C TRP A 431 11.27 15.68 2.98
N ARG A 432 11.26 15.52 4.30
CA ARG A 432 12.45 15.19 5.08
C ARG A 432 12.18 13.94 5.93
N PRO A 433 13.13 12.99 6.01
CA PRO A 433 12.97 11.84 6.88
C PRO A 433 13.16 12.28 8.33
N VAL A 434 12.29 11.82 9.23
CA VAL A 434 12.40 12.03 10.69
C VAL A 434 12.98 10.78 11.36
N LEU A 435 12.46 9.61 10.96
CA LEU A 435 12.87 8.31 11.48
C LEU A 435 12.88 7.30 10.33
N SER A 436 13.86 6.40 10.33
CA SER A 436 13.94 5.26 9.43
C SER A 436 14.31 3.99 10.20
N LEU A 437 13.61 2.90 9.91
CA LEU A 437 13.79 1.59 10.53
C LEU A 437 14.11 0.57 9.44
N THR A 438 15.34 0.05 9.45
CA THR A 438 15.81 -0.94 8.48
C THR A 438 15.77 -2.32 9.10
N VAL A 439 15.01 -3.22 8.48
CA VAL A 439 14.85 -4.61 8.92
C VAL A 439 15.32 -5.58 7.85
N SER A 440 15.62 -6.82 8.25
CA SER A 440 16.30 -7.80 7.41
C SER A 440 15.49 -8.37 6.23
N THR A 441 14.15 -8.23 6.24
CA THR A 441 13.28 -8.77 5.18
C THR A 441 12.12 -7.84 4.85
N ARG A 442 11.59 -7.95 3.63
CA ARG A 442 10.45 -7.17 3.15
C ARG A 442 9.15 -7.41 3.93
N PRO A 443 8.75 -8.66 4.30
CA PRO A 443 7.54 -8.90 5.09
C PRO A 443 7.57 -8.23 6.48
N LEU A 444 8.75 -8.16 7.12
CA LEU A 444 8.93 -7.42 8.37
C LEU A 444 8.68 -5.93 8.15
N ALA A 445 9.29 -5.34 7.11
CA ALA A 445 9.13 -3.93 6.78
C ALA A 445 7.66 -3.57 6.47
N PHE A 446 6.96 -4.39 5.68
CA PHE A 446 5.53 -4.21 5.44
C PHE A 446 4.69 -4.29 6.71
N THR A 447 5.06 -5.17 7.64
CA THR A 447 4.33 -5.29 8.89
C THR A 447 4.54 -4.05 9.77
N LEU A 448 5.79 -3.58 9.90
CA LEU A 448 6.09 -2.31 10.59
C LEU A 448 5.32 -1.16 9.95
N ALA A 449 5.51 -0.89 8.66
CA ALA A 449 4.89 0.24 7.99
C ALA A 449 3.36 0.24 8.10
N ARG A 450 2.73 -0.94 7.99
CA ARG A 450 1.28 -1.09 8.18
C ARG A 450 0.86 -0.72 9.60
N LEU A 451 1.53 -1.28 10.61
CA LEU A 451 1.19 -1.06 12.01
C LEU A 451 1.54 0.36 12.50
N SER A 452 2.45 1.07 11.81
CA SER A 452 2.83 2.45 12.11
C SER A 452 1.83 3.49 11.61
N LYS A 453 0.87 3.14 10.73
CA LYS A 453 -0.13 4.09 10.21
C LYS A 453 -1.18 4.50 11.25
N ALA A 454 -1.35 3.71 12.30
CA ALA A 454 -2.34 3.91 13.34
C ALA A 454 -1.80 3.48 14.70
N GLU A 455 -2.57 3.78 15.73
CA GLU A 455 -2.29 3.35 17.10
C GLU A 455 -2.46 1.84 17.28
N ALA A 456 -2.08 1.30 18.44
CA ALA A 456 -2.13 -0.15 18.72
C ALA A 456 -3.49 -0.81 18.44
N ARG A 457 -4.58 -0.05 18.58
CA ARG A 457 -5.97 -0.50 18.33
C ARG A 457 -6.48 -0.20 16.92
N GLY A 458 -5.63 0.29 16.03
CA GLY A 458 -6.01 0.75 14.68
C GLY A 458 -6.72 2.10 14.69
N GLN A 459 -6.72 2.83 15.80
CA GLN A 459 -7.31 4.17 15.87
C GLN A 459 -6.39 5.20 15.18
N PRO A 460 -6.94 6.15 14.43
CA PRO A 460 -6.16 7.26 13.90
C PRO A 460 -5.52 8.09 15.03
N PHE A 461 -4.27 8.53 14.84
CA PHE A 461 -3.52 9.28 15.87
C PHE A 461 -4.25 10.52 16.39
N HIS A 462 -4.98 11.22 15.53
CA HIS A 462 -5.71 12.42 15.93
C HIS A 462 -6.83 12.15 16.94
N VAL A 463 -7.34 10.91 17.01
CA VAL A 463 -8.38 10.51 17.98
C VAL A 463 -7.85 10.53 19.42
N ASN A 464 -6.57 10.21 19.61
CA ASN A 464 -5.92 10.23 20.93
C ASN A 464 -5.59 11.64 21.44
N ILE A 465 -5.69 12.66 20.57
CA ILE A 465 -5.51 14.04 20.95
C ILE A 465 -6.86 14.59 21.41
N ASP A 466 -6.88 15.22 22.58
CA ASP A 466 -8.09 15.86 23.08
C ASP A 466 -8.62 16.93 22.10
N SER A 467 -9.94 17.12 22.10
CA SER A 467 -10.66 18.02 21.20
C SER A 467 -10.16 19.47 21.29
N GLU A 468 -9.75 19.95 22.47
CA GLU A 468 -9.14 21.27 22.63
C GLU A 468 -7.77 21.31 21.95
N GLY A 469 -6.96 20.27 22.17
CA GLY A 469 -5.66 20.09 21.51
C GLY A 469 -5.73 20.10 19.98
N ARG A 470 -6.79 19.54 19.40
CA ARG A 470 -7.01 19.53 17.94
C ARG A 470 -7.28 20.91 17.35
N LYS A 471 -7.80 21.85 18.14
CA LYS A 471 -8.05 23.24 17.69
C LYS A 471 -6.76 24.04 17.57
N TYR A 472 -5.72 23.68 18.32
CA TYR A 472 -4.42 24.36 18.28
C TYR A 472 -3.52 23.78 17.19
N GLY A 473 -3.64 24.31 15.96
CA GLY A 473 -2.91 23.83 14.79
C GLY A 473 -1.39 23.67 14.98
N GLN A 474 -0.76 24.64 15.65
CA GLN A 474 0.70 24.64 15.87
C GLN A 474 1.17 23.47 16.75
N SER A 475 0.42 23.12 17.80
CA SER A 475 0.80 22.02 18.70
C SER A 475 0.32 20.66 18.18
N LEU A 476 -0.75 20.64 17.38
CA LEU A 476 -1.32 19.43 16.80
C LEU A 476 -0.29 18.65 15.96
N SER A 477 0.46 19.34 15.08
CA SER A 477 1.45 18.70 14.20
C SER A 477 2.58 18.05 15.00
N SER A 478 3.10 18.74 16.01
CA SER A 478 4.14 18.25 16.91
C SER A 478 3.66 17.05 17.74
N ARG A 479 2.43 17.11 18.28
CA ARG A 479 1.82 15.98 19.02
C ARG A 479 1.62 14.75 18.12
N LEU A 480 1.08 14.93 16.91
CA LEU A 480 0.91 13.85 15.94
C LEU A 480 2.26 13.22 15.57
N ARG A 481 3.32 14.03 15.42
CA ARG A 481 4.69 13.54 15.21
C ARG A 481 5.16 12.68 16.38
N CYS A 482 5.02 13.17 17.60
CA CYS A 482 5.43 12.44 18.81
C CYS A 482 4.71 11.10 18.93
N LEU A 483 3.38 11.07 18.71
CA LEU A 483 2.60 9.83 18.72
C LEU A 483 3.08 8.84 17.67
N ARG A 484 3.39 9.30 16.44
CA ARG A 484 3.93 8.46 15.37
C ARG A 484 5.33 7.93 15.69
N LEU A 485 6.21 8.78 16.21
CA LEU A 485 7.56 8.41 16.61
C LEU A 485 7.55 7.36 17.72
N GLN A 486 6.77 7.62 18.79
CA GLN A 486 6.59 6.68 19.88
C GLN A 486 6.01 5.36 19.37
N ARG A 487 5.00 5.40 18.51
CA ARG A 487 4.42 4.18 17.92
C ARG A 487 5.44 3.39 17.10
N MET A 488 6.28 4.05 16.31
CA MET A 488 7.33 3.38 15.54
C MET A 488 8.45 2.82 16.42
N GLU A 489 8.80 3.52 17.50
CA GLU A 489 9.73 3.06 18.52
C GLU A 489 9.19 1.79 19.22
N ASP A 490 7.95 1.83 19.72
CA ASP A 490 7.29 0.69 20.37
C ASP A 490 7.25 -0.53 19.44
N LEU A 491 6.87 -0.31 18.17
CA LEU A 491 6.84 -1.39 17.18
C LEU A 491 8.22 -1.96 16.86
N ALA A 492 9.26 -1.12 16.86
CA ALA A 492 10.63 -1.59 16.66
C ALA A 492 11.11 -2.42 17.85
N VAL A 493 10.78 -2.02 19.08
CA VAL A 493 11.09 -2.77 20.30
C VAL A 493 10.34 -4.09 20.35
N ASP A 494 9.03 -4.08 20.12
CA ASP A 494 8.21 -5.29 20.05
C ASP A 494 8.73 -6.26 18.98
N MET A 495 9.11 -5.74 17.81
CA MET A 495 9.68 -6.55 16.74
C MET A 495 11.03 -7.14 17.16
N ALA A 496 11.92 -6.35 17.77
CA ALA A 496 13.23 -6.81 18.23
C ALA A 496 13.09 -7.89 19.32
N GLN A 497 12.16 -7.71 20.27
CA GLN A 497 11.85 -8.72 21.29
C GLN A 497 11.35 -10.03 20.66
N ILE A 498 10.41 -9.96 19.72
CA ILE A 498 9.93 -11.15 19.00
C ILE A 498 11.08 -11.83 18.26
N LEU A 499 11.93 -11.07 17.55
CA LEU A 499 13.08 -11.63 16.84
C LEU A 499 14.15 -12.22 17.78
N ALA A 500 14.27 -11.70 19.00
CA ALA A 500 15.12 -12.25 20.06
C ALA A 500 14.57 -13.56 20.67
N GLY A 501 13.30 -13.90 20.41
CA GLY A 501 12.65 -15.13 20.91
C GLY A 501 11.51 -14.89 21.89
N ALA A 502 11.17 -13.63 22.20
CA ALA A 502 10.01 -13.33 23.03
C ALA A 502 8.75 -13.96 22.40
N ARG A 503 7.88 -14.50 23.26
CA ARG A 503 6.64 -15.20 22.86
C ARG A 503 6.87 -16.39 21.93
N GLY A 504 8.05 -17.02 21.97
CA GLY A 504 8.41 -18.17 21.13
C GLY A 504 8.91 -17.80 19.73
N GLY A 505 9.21 -16.52 19.49
CA GLY A 505 9.80 -16.06 18.24
C GLY A 505 8.81 -15.85 17.09
N PRO A 506 9.30 -15.38 15.93
CA PRO A 506 8.48 -15.16 14.74
C PRO A 506 8.10 -16.50 14.06
N ILE A 507 6.95 -17.08 14.41
CA ILE A 507 6.53 -18.35 13.81
C ILE A 507 6.27 -18.19 12.30
N GLY A 508 6.98 -18.97 11.48
CA GLY A 508 6.78 -19.04 10.02
C GLY A 508 7.47 -17.96 9.20
N ILE A 509 8.30 -17.10 9.82
CA ILE A 509 9.16 -16.18 9.08
C ILE A 509 10.34 -16.93 8.46
N ARG A 510 10.71 -16.50 7.26
CA ARG A 510 11.87 -16.98 6.51
C ARG A 510 12.82 -15.80 6.30
N PHE A 511 14.13 -16.06 6.37
CA PHE A 511 15.19 -15.07 6.14
C PHE A 511 16.05 -15.37 4.90
N SER A 512 15.79 -16.50 4.24
CA SER A 512 16.35 -16.90 2.95
C SER A 512 15.34 -17.76 2.18
N VAL A 513 15.57 -17.93 0.88
CA VAL A 513 14.74 -18.76 -0.01
C VAL A 513 14.85 -20.24 0.36
N ASP A 514 16.02 -20.67 0.82
CA ASP A 514 16.34 -22.07 1.15
C ASP A 514 15.72 -22.55 2.46
N GLN A 515 15.28 -21.61 3.32
CA GLN A 515 14.61 -21.95 4.56
C GLN A 515 13.22 -22.50 4.29
N THR A 516 13.05 -23.80 4.54
CA THR A 516 11.74 -24.44 4.57
C THR A 516 10.86 -23.83 5.66
N THR A 517 9.55 -23.75 5.40
CA THR A 517 8.55 -23.21 6.33
C THR A 517 8.67 -23.83 7.72
N GLY A 518 8.89 -23.01 8.74
CA GLY A 518 9.02 -23.45 10.13
C GLY A 518 10.46 -23.57 10.58
N GLY A 519 11.25 -22.50 10.43
CA GLY A 519 12.57 -22.40 11.08
C GLY A 519 12.51 -22.98 12.49
N ALA A 520 13.51 -23.80 12.83
CA ALA A 520 13.49 -24.67 13.99
C ALA A 520 12.94 -23.91 15.20
N ILE A 521 11.74 -24.32 15.64
CA ILE A 521 11.15 -23.84 16.88
C ILE A 521 12.14 -24.25 17.98
N GLY A 522 13.04 -23.35 18.36
CA GLY A 522 14.13 -23.64 19.30
C GLY A 522 15.42 -22.88 19.01
N ASP A 523 15.77 -22.65 17.74
CA ASP A 523 17.02 -21.96 17.41
C ASP A 523 16.79 -20.44 17.38
N PRO A 524 17.58 -19.64 18.12
CA PRO A 524 17.45 -18.19 18.10
C PRO A 524 17.77 -17.65 16.70
N VAL A 525 17.02 -16.62 16.27
CA VAL A 525 17.30 -15.94 15.00
C VAL A 525 18.73 -15.38 15.05
N PRO A 526 19.58 -15.64 14.04
CA PRO A 526 20.94 -15.11 14.01
C PRO A 526 20.94 -13.58 14.16
N TRP A 527 21.91 -13.04 14.90
CA TRP A 527 21.96 -11.61 15.19
C TRP A 527 21.91 -10.74 13.92
N THR A 528 22.62 -11.16 12.87
CA THR A 528 22.66 -10.50 11.55
C THR A 528 21.30 -10.38 10.86
N LYS A 529 20.30 -11.17 11.30
CA LYS A 529 18.92 -11.16 10.79
C LYS A 529 17.93 -10.54 11.76
N ARG A 530 18.27 -10.41 13.06
CA ARG A 530 17.41 -9.83 14.10
C ARG A 530 17.66 -8.35 14.36
N VAL A 531 18.88 -7.88 14.09
CA VAL A 531 19.26 -6.49 14.25
C VAL A 531 18.33 -5.56 13.47
N ILE A 532 18.03 -4.39 14.03
CA ILE A 532 17.25 -3.33 13.38
C ILE A 532 18.13 -2.10 13.26
N GLY A 533 18.31 -1.59 12.04
CA GLY A 533 18.98 -0.32 11.81
C GLY A 533 18.04 0.83 12.10
N VAL A 534 18.43 1.76 12.98
CA VAL A 534 17.61 2.90 13.38
C VAL A 534 18.27 4.18 12.90
N GLY A 535 17.76 4.77 11.83
CA GLY A 535 18.23 6.06 11.32
C GLY A 535 17.40 7.21 11.87
N ILE A 536 18.02 8.11 12.63
CA ILE A 536 17.37 9.26 13.26
C ILE A 536 17.79 10.53 12.53
N ALA A 537 16.84 11.40 12.23
CA ALA A 537 17.11 12.69 11.61
C ALA A 537 18.01 13.59 12.46
N ASN A 538 19.21 13.92 11.95
CA ASN A 538 20.14 14.83 12.65
C ASN A 538 19.60 16.26 12.78
N TRP A 539 18.70 16.65 11.88
CA TRP A 539 18.06 17.97 11.90
C TRP A 539 16.91 18.07 12.91
N TYR A 540 16.45 16.93 13.46
CA TYR A 540 15.32 16.92 14.39
C TYR A 540 15.78 17.29 15.80
N GLU A 541 15.10 18.26 16.42
CA GLU A 541 15.48 18.83 17.72
C GLU A 541 15.58 17.78 18.83
N ARG A 542 14.71 16.76 18.80
CA ARG A 542 14.67 15.68 19.80
C ARG A 542 15.41 14.42 19.35
N ALA A 543 16.33 14.53 18.39
CA ALA A 543 17.11 13.38 17.90
C ALA A 543 17.90 12.67 19.02
N ALA A 544 18.46 13.45 19.96
CA ALA A 544 19.18 12.90 21.11
C ALA A 544 18.26 12.09 22.04
N GLU A 545 17.05 12.57 22.30
CA GLU A 545 16.07 11.86 23.13
C GLU A 545 15.63 10.55 22.49
N ILE A 546 15.38 10.53 21.17
CA ILE A 546 15.02 9.29 20.46
C ILE A 546 16.19 8.30 20.51
N LYS A 547 17.43 8.77 20.33
CA LYS A 547 18.62 7.94 20.42
C LYS A 547 18.73 7.30 21.82
N GLU A 548 18.60 8.11 22.86
CA GLU A 548 18.63 7.65 24.25
C GLU A 548 17.50 6.66 24.54
N ALA A 549 16.30 6.89 24.01
CA ALA A 549 15.16 5.97 24.16
C ALA A 549 15.48 4.59 23.57
N PHE A 550 16.01 4.53 22.35
CA PHE A 550 16.43 3.25 21.76
C PHE A 550 17.59 2.60 22.51
N GLU A 551 18.56 3.37 23.00
CA GLU A 551 19.68 2.86 23.80
C GLU A 551 19.18 2.25 25.12
N LYS A 552 18.29 2.94 25.84
CA LYS A 552 17.72 2.48 27.11
C LYS A 552 16.86 1.22 26.94
N ARG A 553 16.11 1.12 25.83
CA ARG A 553 15.25 -0.05 25.54
C ARG A 553 16.02 -1.23 24.94
N GLN A 554 17.33 -1.12 24.73
CA GLN A 554 18.15 -2.29 24.38
C GLN A 554 18.07 -3.36 25.47
N ASP A 555 18.13 -2.96 26.75
CA ASP A 555 18.10 -3.88 27.88
C ASP A 555 16.79 -4.69 27.93
N GLU A 556 15.66 -4.07 27.55
CA GLU A 556 14.35 -4.72 27.43
C GLU A 556 14.32 -5.82 26.36
N VAL A 557 15.22 -5.79 25.38
CA VAL A 557 15.33 -6.83 24.35
C VAL A 557 16.30 -7.92 24.78
N HIS A 558 17.43 -7.54 25.39
CA HIS A 558 18.46 -8.48 25.84
C HIS A 558 17.93 -9.52 26.84
N GLN A 559 16.89 -9.19 27.63
CA GLN A 559 16.26 -10.15 28.55
C GLN A 559 15.68 -11.40 27.85
N TYR A 560 15.42 -11.33 26.54
CA TYR A 560 14.90 -12.45 25.75
C TYR A 560 15.98 -13.19 24.97
N GLU A 561 17.19 -12.65 24.87
CA GLU A 561 18.25 -13.23 24.07
C GLU A 561 18.98 -14.35 24.83
N VAL A 562 18.78 -15.58 24.37
CA VAL A 562 19.55 -16.74 24.86
C VAL A 562 20.95 -16.66 24.25
N ASN A 563 21.95 -16.31 25.08
CA ASN A 563 23.37 -16.14 24.71
C ASN A 563 23.73 -14.85 23.95
N ALA A 564 23.16 -13.71 24.32
CA ALA A 564 23.59 -12.41 23.79
C ALA A 564 25.09 -12.18 24.07
N LYS A 565 25.87 -11.92 23.02
CA LYS A 565 27.19 -11.30 23.19
C LYS A 565 26.96 -9.81 23.42
N GLU A 566 27.69 -9.21 24.37
CA GLU A 566 27.58 -7.78 24.70
C GLU A 566 27.82 -6.86 23.49
N SER A 567 28.56 -7.32 22.48
CA SER A 567 28.79 -6.61 21.22
C SER A 567 27.59 -6.62 20.26
N GLU A 568 26.64 -7.53 20.43
CA GLU A 568 25.55 -7.82 19.48
C GLU A 568 24.27 -7.08 19.86
N LYS A 569 24.30 -5.75 19.80
CA LYS A 569 23.14 -4.92 20.13
C LYS A 569 21.97 -5.14 19.16
N PRO A 570 20.71 -5.15 19.63
CA PRO A 570 19.53 -5.35 18.78
C PRO A 570 19.25 -4.13 17.89
N PHE A 571 19.69 -2.94 18.31
CA PHE A 571 19.55 -1.70 17.54
C PHE A 571 20.92 -1.15 17.14
N VAL A 572 21.07 -0.83 15.85
CA VAL A 572 22.23 -0.07 15.34
C VAL A 572 21.75 1.31 14.96
N VAL A 573 22.01 2.29 15.83
CA VAL A 573 21.50 3.66 15.70
C VAL A 573 22.49 4.53 14.91
N TYR A 574 22.02 5.24 13.89
CA TYR A 574 22.80 6.13 13.03
C TYR A 574 22.02 7.41 12.69
N GLY A 575 22.72 8.42 12.15
CA GLY A 575 22.13 9.69 11.76
C GLY A 575 21.62 9.67 10.32
N VAL A 576 20.60 10.46 10.02
CA VAL A 576 20.08 10.68 8.66
C VAL A 576 19.98 12.18 8.42
N ASP A 577 20.47 12.64 7.26
CA ASP A 577 20.35 14.03 6.87
C ASP A 577 18.95 14.38 6.30
N GLU A 578 18.73 15.63 5.89
CA GLU A 578 17.44 16.04 5.33
C GLU A 578 17.12 15.38 3.97
N ARG A 579 18.11 14.78 3.31
CA ARG A 579 17.99 14.13 1.98
C ARG A 579 17.92 12.61 2.07
N GLY A 580 18.01 12.03 3.27
CA GLY A 580 17.96 10.57 3.46
C GLY A 580 19.30 9.87 3.46
N LYS A 581 20.40 10.61 3.33
CA LYS A 581 21.73 10.04 3.37
C LYS A 581 22.11 9.69 4.80
N ARG A 582 22.69 8.51 4.97
CA ARG A 582 23.21 8.05 6.26
C ARG A 582 24.43 8.88 6.64
N VAL A 583 24.40 9.47 7.82
CA VAL A 583 25.45 10.31 8.39
C VAL A 583 25.76 9.86 9.81
N ALA A 584 26.93 10.22 10.32
CA ALA A 584 27.26 9.94 11.72
C ALA A 584 26.36 10.80 12.62
N LEU A 585 25.98 10.27 13.78
CA LEU A 585 25.29 11.07 14.80
C LEU A 585 26.26 12.13 15.36
N PRO A 586 25.76 13.25 15.90
CA PRO A 586 26.60 14.20 16.62
C PRO A 586 27.45 13.48 17.69
N GLY A 587 28.78 13.64 17.61
CA GLY A 587 29.75 12.98 18.50
C GLY A 587 30.32 11.65 18.00
N GLN A 588 29.81 11.09 16.89
CA GLN A 588 30.40 9.92 16.23
C GLN A 588 31.22 10.36 15.01
N THR A 589 32.39 9.74 14.80
CA THR A 589 33.26 10.00 13.65
C THR A 589 32.88 9.19 12.42
N GLU A 590 32.31 8.00 12.61
CA GLU A 590 32.01 7.06 11.54
C GLU A 590 30.54 6.65 11.55
N VAL A 591 29.98 6.41 10.35
CA VAL A 591 28.63 5.86 10.21
C VAL A 591 28.68 4.37 10.57
N PRO A 592 27.91 3.90 11.55
CA PRO A 592 27.88 2.48 11.91
C PRO A 592 27.55 1.61 10.70
N THR A 593 28.34 0.57 10.45
CA THR A 593 28.06 -0.38 9.36
C THR A 593 26.94 -1.32 9.79
N LEU A 594 25.88 -1.43 8.99
CA LEU A 594 24.82 -2.39 9.24
C LEU A 594 25.23 -3.77 8.72
N PRO A 595 24.82 -4.87 9.37
CA PRO A 595 25.10 -6.22 8.90
C PRO A 595 24.63 -6.48 7.46
N PHE A 596 23.62 -5.73 7.02
CA PHE A 596 23.04 -5.83 5.69
C PHE A 596 23.66 -4.91 4.62
N ASP A 597 24.64 -4.07 4.97
CA ASP A 597 25.33 -3.20 3.99
C ASP A 597 26.06 -4.01 2.91
N SER A 598 26.49 -5.23 3.24
CA SER A 598 27.08 -6.17 2.28
C SER A 598 26.09 -6.67 1.23
N ILE A 599 24.81 -6.80 1.60
CA ILE A 599 23.73 -7.27 0.72
C ILE A 599 23.33 -6.13 -0.23
N ALA A 600 23.19 -4.91 0.29
CA ALA A 600 22.82 -3.73 -0.51
C ALA A 600 23.83 -3.45 -1.65
N LYS A 601 25.13 -3.68 -1.42
CA LYS A 601 26.15 -3.52 -2.46
C LYS A 601 25.95 -4.44 -3.67
N ARG A 602 25.29 -5.59 -3.50
CA ARG A 602 24.98 -6.51 -4.62
C ARG A 602 23.78 -6.07 -5.46
N ALA A 603 22.88 -5.28 -4.89
CA ALA A 603 21.67 -4.78 -5.56
C ALA A 603 21.89 -3.42 -6.27
N ALA A 604 23.12 -2.88 -6.25
CA ALA A 604 23.43 -1.67 -6.97
C ALA A 604 23.22 -1.88 -8.47
N ILE A 605 22.47 -0.98 -9.10
CA ILE A 605 22.26 -0.97 -10.56
C ILE A 605 23.65 -1.00 -11.22
N PRO A 606 23.94 -2.00 -12.07
CA PRO A 606 25.18 -2.04 -12.82
C PRO A 606 25.44 -0.68 -13.48
N ASN A 607 26.68 -0.16 -13.40
CA ASN A 607 27.02 1.15 -13.96
C ASN A 607 26.63 1.28 -15.45
N SER A 608 26.67 0.17 -16.20
CA SER A 608 26.19 0.09 -17.58
C SER A 608 24.69 0.40 -17.70
N LEU A 609 23.86 -0.18 -16.84
CA LEU A 609 22.42 0.09 -16.82
C LEU A 609 22.10 1.48 -16.28
N ARG A 610 22.88 1.98 -15.32
CA ARG A 610 22.70 3.36 -14.82
C ARG A 610 22.89 4.38 -15.96
N ALA A 611 23.87 4.19 -16.82
CA ALA A 611 24.04 5.02 -18.02
C ALA A 611 22.82 4.93 -18.95
N VAL A 612 22.31 3.72 -19.22
CA VAL A 612 21.10 3.53 -20.04
C VAL A 612 19.87 4.19 -19.43
N PHE A 613 19.68 4.12 -18.10
CA PHE A 613 18.55 4.80 -17.44
C PHE A 613 18.68 6.31 -17.48
N ASN A 614 19.89 6.85 -17.36
CA ASN A 614 20.13 8.28 -17.51
C ASN A 614 19.79 8.72 -18.94
N ASP A 615 20.24 7.97 -19.94
CA ASP A 615 19.90 8.23 -21.35
C ASP A 615 18.37 8.17 -21.57
N LEU A 616 17.70 7.12 -21.06
CA LEU A 616 16.24 6.99 -21.19
C LEU A 616 15.49 8.12 -20.46
N ALA A 617 15.99 8.58 -19.31
CA ALA A 617 15.41 9.69 -18.57
C ALA A 617 15.57 11.02 -19.34
N GLU A 618 16.74 11.28 -19.90
CA GLU A 618 17.02 12.44 -20.74
C GLU A 618 16.12 12.43 -22.00
N LEU A 619 16.02 11.29 -22.70
CA LEU A 619 15.14 11.15 -23.86
C LEU A 619 13.66 11.32 -23.49
N THR A 620 13.25 10.84 -22.31
CA THR A 620 11.87 11.04 -21.83
C THR A 620 11.59 12.50 -21.54
N GLN A 621 12.56 13.23 -20.98
CA GLN A 621 12.46 14.67 -20.76
C GLN A 621 12.34 15.41 -22.09
N LEU A 622 13.18 15.11 -23.08
CA LEU A 622 13.11 15.70 -24.42
C LEU A 622 11.77 15.42 -25.12
N LEU A 623 11.17 14.24 -24.92
CA LEU A 623 9.84 13.92 -25.47
C LEU A 623 8.70 14.68 -24.78
N ARG A 624 8.89 15.08 -23.51
CA ARG A 624 7.89 15.83 -22.73
C ARG A 624 7.90 17.32 -23.00
N GLU A 625 9.01 17.86 -23.50
CA GLU A 625 9.08 19.25 -23.91
C GLU A 625 8.10 19.47 -25.08
N GLU A 626 6.89 19.88 -24.72
CA GLU A 626 5.82 20.29 -25.63
C GLU A 626 6.18 21.65 -26.21
N GLY A 627 7.07 21.64 -27.21
CA GLY A 627 7.39 22.82 -27.99
C GLY A 627 7.67 22.47 -29.43
N ASP A 628 7.20 23.32 -30.34
CA ASP A 628 7.62 23.35 -31.74
C ASP A 628 9.09 23.78 -31.89
N HIS A 629 9.91 23.74 -30.84
CA HIS A 629 11.31 24.19 -30.87
C HIS A 629 12.30 23.09 -30.46
N LEU A 630 11.87 21.82 -30.42
CA LEU A 630 12.82 20.74 -30.12
C LEU A 630 13.87 20.63 -31.23
N VAL A 631 15.11 20.99 -30.91
CA VAL A 631 16.29 20.80 -31.75
C VAL A 631 17.22 19.82 -31.04
N VAL A 632 17.63 18.79 -31.75
CA VAL A 632 18.60 17.80 -31.24
C VAL A 632 19.73 17.62 -32.25
N HIS A 633 20.94 17.47 -31.73
CA HIS A 633 22.07 17.00 -32.53
C HIS A 633 22.13 15.49 -32.42
N MET A 634 22.17 14.82 -33.56
CA MET A 634 22.33 13.38 -33.67
C MET A 634 23.67 13.06 -34.31
N GLU A 635 24.45 12.19 -33.68
CA GLU A 635 25.68 11.67 -34.26
C GLU A 635 25.34 10.76 -35.45
N VAL A 636 25.92 11.03 -36.62
CA VAL A 636 25.75 10.18 -37.80
C VAL A 636 26.67 8.97 -37.65
N SER A 637 26.18 7.93 -36.98
CA SER A 637 26.85 6.63 -37.00
C SER A 637 26.46 5.85 -38.25
N GLU A 638 27.42 5.32 -39.01
CA GLU A 638 27.19 4.43 -40.17
C GLU A 638 26.59 3.04 -39.79
N GLY A 639 25.90 2.94 -38.64
CA GLY A 639 25.37 1.71 -38.05
C GLY A 639 23.84 1.58 -38.12
N GLU A 640 23.30 0.65 -37.31
CA GLU A 640 21.86 0.39 -37.22
C GLU A 640 21.04 1.65 -36.92
N GLU A 641 19.88 1.80 -37.58
CA GLU A 641 18.97 2.91 -37.31
C GLU A 641 18.64 3.00 -35.80
N GLY A 642 18.95 4.14 -35.17
CA GLY A 642 18.71 4.40 -33.74
C GLY A 642 19.93 4.20 -32.82
N SER A 643 21.08 3.77 -33.34
CA SER A 643 22.31 3.63 -32.55
C SER A 643 23.02 4.96 -32.24
N GLY A 644 22.70 6.04 -32.97
CA GLY A 644 23.33 7.35 -32.81
C GLY A 644 23.10 7.95 -31.41
N ARG A 645 24.13 8.64 -30.90
CA ARG A 645 24.03 9.42 -29.67
C ARG A 645 23.22 10.70 -29.94
N ILE A 646 22.35 11.07 -29.00
CA ILE A 646 21.56 12.30 -29.05
C ILE A 646 22.08 13.21 -27.95
N ILE A 647 22.26 14.49 -28.28
CA ILE A 647 22.54 15.55 -27.30
C ILE A 647 21.42 16.58 -27.45
N GLY A 648 20.75 16.95 -26.36
CA GLY A 648 19.82 18.08 -26.32
C GLY A 648 20.58 19.40 -26.47
N VAL A 649 20.06 20.34 -27.25
CA VAL A 649 20.80 21.53 -27.67
C VAL A 649 19.96 22.79 -27.43
N ASP A 650 20.57 23.80 -26.82
CA ASP A 650 20.03 25.17 -26.81
C ASP A 650 20.14 25.76 -28.22
N ASP A 651 19.04 26.35 -28.71
CA ASP A 651 18.69 26.76 -30.10
C ASP A 651 19.75 27.51 -30.95
N GLY A 652 20.95 27.81 -30.46
CA GLY A 652 21.96 28.59 -31.15
C GLY A 652 23.35 27.95 -31.31
N THR A 653 23.60 26.75 -30.78
CA THR A 653 24.94 26.13 -30.94
C THR A 653 25.01 25.28 -32.21
N PRO A 654 26.03 25.46 -33.08
CA PRO A 654 26.18 24.62 -34.27
C PRO A 654 26.55 23.18 -33.89
N PRO A 655 26.11 22.17 -34.67
CA PRO A 655 26.45 20.78 -34.41
C PRO A 655 27.96 20.54 -34.48
N PRO A 656 28.52 19.69 -33.59
CA PRO A 656 29.90 19.25 -33.71
C PRO A 656 30.14 18.57 -35.07
N PRO A 657 31.39 18.56 -35.59
CA PRO A 657 31.71 17.85 -36.83
C PRO A 657 31.26 16.38 -36.76
N GLY A 658 30.50 15.91 -37.74
CA GLY A 658 29.94 14.54 -37.77
C GLY A 658 28.53 14.41 -37.17
N TRP A 659 27.93 15.50 -36.71
CA TRP A 659 26.57 15.51 -36.17
C TRP A 659 25.61 16.20 -37.13
N VAL A 660 24.37 15.72 -37.16
CA VAL A 660 23.27 16.31 -37.93
C VAL A 660 22.29 16.94 -36.96
N GLN A 661 21.96 18.21 -37.21
CA GLN A 661 20.91 18.92 -36.52
C GLN A 661 19.55 18.49 -37.08
N VAL A 662 18.67 18.02 -36.20
CA VAL A 662 17.31 17.61 -36.54
C VAL A 662 16.35 18.45 -35.70
N SER A 663 15.29 18.97 -36.31
CA SER A 663 14.32 19.85 -35.64
C SER A 663 12.89 19.28 -35.66
N HIS A 664 12.06 19.79 -34.75
CA HIS A 664 10.61 19.60 -34.71
C HIS A 664 10.15 18.13 -34.64
N THR A 665 9.31 17.72 -35.59
CA THR A 665 8.73 16.38 -35.68
C THR A 665 9.78 15.32 -35.98
N GLN A 666 10.82 15.66 -36.76
CA GLN A 666 11.91 14.74 -37.05
C GLN A 666 12.75 14.50 -35.79
N ALA A 667 13.02 15.54 -35.00
CA ALA A 667 13.70 15.43 -33.71
C ALA A 667 12.97 14.44 -32.78
N ARG A 668 11.64 14.60 -32.65
CA ARG A 668 10.81 13.67 -31.86
C ARG A 668 10.86 12.23 -32.37
N GLN A 669 10.82 12.03 -33.69
CA GLN A 669 10.92 10.68 -34.27
C GLN A 669 12.28 10.04 -33.97
N VAL A 670 13.37 10.81 -34.07
CA VAL A 670 14.73 10.35 -33.77
C VAL A 670 14.87 9.99 -32.29
N VAL A 671 14.42 10.87 -31.38
CA VAL A 671 14.41 10.62 -29.93
C VAL A 671 13.58 9.38 -29.60
N LYS A 672 12.40 9.22 -30.21
CA LYS A 672 11.55 8.04 -30.04
C LYS A 672 12.22 6.76 -30.54
N ARG A 673 12.82 6.76 -31.74
CA ARG A 673 13.55 5.60 -32.27
C ARG A 673 14.73 5.22 -31.37
N ARG A 674 15.48 6.20 -30.87
CA ARG A 674 16.58 5.96 -29.91
C ARG A 674 16.07 5.36 -28.60
N PHE A 675 14.98 5.89 -28.06
CA PHE A 675 14.33 5.36 -26.86
C PHE A 675 13.90 3.90 -27.07
N GLU A 676 13.25 3.60 -28.19
CA GLU A 676 12.82 2.24 -28.56
C GLU A 676 14.03 1.31 -28.76
N TRP A 677 15.10 1.78 -29.40
CA TRP A 677 16.34 1.01 -29.60
C TRP A 677 17.03 0.69 -28.28
N LEU A 678 17.24 1.67 -27.39
CA LEU A 678 17.82 1.44 -26.06
C LEU A 678 16.93 0.49 -25.23
N SER A 679 15.62 0.70 -25.28
CA SER A 679 14.66 -0.16 -24.60
C SER A 679 14.69 -1.59 -25.12
N ALA A 680 14.88 -1.80 -26.43
CA ALA A 680 14.95 -3.11 -27.05
C ALA A 680 16.28 -3.82 -26.75
N GLN A 681 17.40 -3.13 -26.94
CA GLN A 681 18.75 -3.67 -26.68
C GLN A 681 18.93 -4.09 -25.22
N HIS A 682 18.37 -3.31 -24.30
CA HIS A 682 18.46 -3.56 -22.87
C HIS A 682 17.17 -4.14 -22.27
N ALA A 683 16.22 -4.62 -23.09
CA ALA A 683 14.92 -5.10 -22.61
C ALA A 683 15.04 -6.21 -21.57
N GLY A 684 15.99 -7.14 -21.75
CA GLY A 684 16.25 -8.23 -20.80
C GLY A 684 16.77 -7.68 -19.46
N PRO A 685 17.95 -7.03 -19.43
CA PRO A 685 18.51 -6.46 -18.20
C PRO A 685 17.61 -5.40 -17.51
N ILE A 686 16.95 -4.53 -18.27
CA ILE A 686 15.95 -3.58 -17.73
C ILE A 686 14.76 -4.36 -17.18
N GLY A 687 14.28 -5.37 -17.91
CA GLY A 687 13.16 -6.23 -17.49
C GLY A 687 13.48 -6.98 -16.21
N GLU A 688 14.68 -7.53 -16.06
CA GLU A 688 15.17 -8.19 -14.84
C GLU A 688 15.27 -7.20 -13.69
N LEU A 689 15.93 -6.05 -13.89
CA LEU A 689 16.05 -5.03 -12.85
C LEU A 689 14.69 -4.46 -12.44
N LEU A 690 13.80 -4.19 -13.39
CA LEU A 690 12.44 -3.75 -13.11
C LEU A 690 11.64 -4.87 -12.45
N ALA A 691 11.79 -6.13 -12.87
CA ALA A 691 11.16 -7.27 -12.22
C ALA A 691 11.76 -7.57 -10.84
N GLU A 692 12.93 -7.05 -10.50
CA GLU A 692 13.42 -7.04 -9.12
C GLU A 692 12.80 -5.86 -8.36
N ARG A 693 12.88 -4.65 -8.92
CA ARG A 693 12.45 -3.40 -8.28
C ARG A 693 10.94 -3.24 -8.11
N HIS A 694 10.13 -3.70 -9.06
CA HIS A 694 8.66 -3.64 -8.98
C HIS A 694 8.12 -4.41 -7.77
N TRP A 695 8.90 -5.34 -7.24
CA TRP A 695 8.53 -6.06 -6.03
C TRP A 695 8.94 -5.32 -4.75
N ALA A 696 9.79 -4.31 -4.85
CA ALA A 696 10.50 -3.77 -3.70
C ALA A 696 10.08 -2.36 -3.29
N VAL A 697 9.53 -1.56 -4.22
CA VAL A 697 9.03 -0.23 -3.91
C VAL A 697 7.50 -0.24 -3.91
N ALA A 698 6.91 -0.35 -2.72
CA ALA A 698 5.50 -0.05 -2.53
C ALA A 698 5.36 1.44 -2.22
N TYR A 699 5.00 2.22 -3.23
CA TYR A 699 4.48 3.56 -2.99
C TYR A 699 3.11 3.42 -2.31
N PRO A 700 2.87 4.10 -1.17
CA PRO A 700 1.60 4.05 -0.45
C PRO A 700 0.43 4.65 -1.22
#